data_AF-A0A1V5AWK9-F1
#
_entry.id   AF-A0A1V5AWK9-F1
#
_cell.length_a   1.000
_cell.length_b   1.000
_cell.length_c   1.000
_cell.angle_alpha   90.00
_cell.angle_beta   90.00
_cell.angle_gamma   90.00
#
_symmetry.space_group_name_H-M   'P 1'
#
loop_
_entity.id
_entity.type
_entity.pdbx_description
1 polymer ?
#
loop_
_entity_poly.entity_id
_entity_poly.type
_entity_poly.pdbx_seq_one_letter_code
_entity_poly.pdbx_strand_id
1 'polypeptide(L)'
;MNHIRANATDIDQWADRREAQATLPRLIRRLVLASVERVERLHFRSDEGVQLAGWDGIAQVPVGSTYVPDGLSGWELSTRSDAKGKADDDYETRSENPLPLDAANASFVSVTARRWSNNENWAEEKRREGIWKDVLAYDADDLDTWLEQAPAVDLWFSILLGKRPVGAIDLNSYWDAWSGATRPKLIADLVIAGREDNIPKIHQWLQSGPSILGLQADTHDEAIAYFIASIFRLSEKKQEHIFSQTIVVEDVAAWRQLVLCDSSLILIPIFPDRSVVTIAVEKGHSVLFPLDRSEPCLGNTLQLSRLRREEARKALETMGMHEPQTRDLAALARRSFGALRRKLAIFPDSLTPEWSKQPEIARSLLPALLAGRWDDKSATDQETISHLAGCEYPALREILIPWNQKPDPPIRLVDHTWMVAAREDAWLLLARYLTDDVLERFEAIALEVLGEKDPQYELPVNERWLANIHGKTPIHSVHLRGGLAETLALMASLSDQCTSSTKSGQEWANSIVRMIFDKVTDWQLWASLSPFLPLLAEAAPEVFLEAVEHDLSATSPSLIDLFTDVEDDIMQSSPHTGLLWALEVLAWSPEHLGQSAILLAKLARMDPGGKLTNRPINSLQRIFLTWHPCTTANLERRLSILDVIRHREPRVAWDLVTNILPSRHAVAFPTDKPEYRNWLPEEKISIPFAEISKASTEVVHRLLEDVGTDGDRWHTVIELLDDLPENDFDAITENLLSMDLEALPQSDRLKIWNSLRDLLSNHLQFPDAKWVLP
;
A
#
# COMPACT_ATOMS: atom_id res chain seq x y z
N MET A 1 29.81 25.48 -22.15
CA MET A 1 28.55 24.98 -22.74
C MET A 1 27.42 25.70 -22.05
N ASN A 2 26.43 26.22 -22.78
CA ASN A 2 25.27 26.83 -22.14
C ASN A 2 24.44 25.69 -21.52
N HIS A 3 24.37 25.66 -20.19
CA HIS A 3 23.77 24.55 -19.43
C HIS A 3 22.26 24.71 -19.22
N ILE A 4 21.69 25.85 -19.63
CA ILE A 4 20.37 26.30 -19.18
C ILE A 4 19.26 25.88 -20.16
N ARG A 5 19.45 26.11 -21.47
CA ARG A 5 18.43 25.83 -22.50
C ARG A 5 19.08 25.17 -23.71
N ALA A 6 18.32 24.34 -24.41
CA ALA A 6 18.71 23.88 -25.75
C ALA A 6 18.83 25.07 -26.70
N ASN A 7 19.74 24.98 -27.66
CA ASN A 7 19.83 25.90 -28.78
C ASN A 7 20.01 25.12 -30.08
N ALA A 8 20.07 25.83 -31.20
CA ALA A 8 20.27 25.25 -32.53
C ALA A 8 21.52 24.37 -32.67
N THR A 9 22.61 24.64 -31.93
CA THR A 9 23.79 23.75 -31.92
C THR A 9 23.49 22.43 -31.22
N ASP A 10 22.73 22.47 -30.12
CA ASP A 10 22.33 21.27 -29.39
C ASP A 10 21.35 20.42 -30.22
N ILE A 11 20.43 21.05 -30.97
CA ILE A 11 19.51 20.39 -31.90
C ILE A 11 20.28 19.68 -33.02
N ASP A 12 21.23 20.39 -33.66
CA ASP A 12 22.05 19.85 -34.76
C ASP A 12 22.89 18.64 -34.32
N GLN A 13 23.46 18.68 -33.12
CA GLN A 13 24.21 17.56 -32.53
C GLN A 13 23.29 16.41 -32.11
N TRP A 14 22.09 16.71 -31.61
CA TRP A 14 21.11 15.71 -31.22
C TRP A 14 20.65 14.87 -32.42
N ALA A 15 20.58 15.47 -33.61
CA ALA A 15 20.22 14.77 -34.85
C ALA A 15 21.17 13.62 -35.23
N ASP A 16 22.38 13.53 -34.65
CA ASP A 16 23.28 12.37 -34.81
C ASP A 16 22.86 11.15 -33.99
N ARG A 17 21.97 11.31 -33.00
CA ARG A 17 21.52 10.22 -32.15
C ARG A 17 20.39 9.43 -32.81
N ARG A 18 20.40 8.11 -32.64
CA ARG A 18 19.34 7.22 -33.18
C ARG A 18 17.94 7.59 -32.67
N GLU A 19 17.84 8.03 -31.42
CA GLU A 19 16.57 8.45 -30.80
C GLU A 19 15.94 9.68 -31.46
N ALA A 20 16.74 10.52 -32.14
CA ALA A 20 16.24 11.76 -32.74
C ALA A 20 15.24 11.50 -33.87
N GLN A 21 15.42 10.42 -34.64
CA GLN A 21 14.49 10.03 -35.70
C GLN A 21 13.08 9.71 -35.17
N ALA A 22 13.02 9.03 -34.03
CA ALA A 22 11.75 8.68 -33.37
C ALA A 22 11.11 9.88 -32.65
N THR A 23 11.93 10.82 -32.17
CA THR A 23 11.50 11.89 -31.27
C THR A 23 11.21 13.22 -31.98
N LEU A 24 11.85 13.50 -33.11
CA LEU A 24 11.60 14.72 -33.91
C LEU A 24 10.11 14.89 -34.28
N PRO A 25 9.38 13.84 -34.73
CA PRO A 25 7.95 13.98 -34.99
C PRO A 25 7.15 14.36 -33.74
N ARG A 26 7.55 13.89 -32.55
CA ARG A 26 6.93 14.26 -31.28
C ARG A 26 7.23 15.71 -30.91
N LEU A 27 8.46 16.19 -31.17
CA LEU A 27 8.83 17.59 -31.00
C LEU A 27 7.96 18.50 -31.87
N ILE A 28 7.86 18.21 -33.17
CA ILE A 28 7.03 19.01 -34.09
C ILE A 28 5.56 18.94 -33.71
N ARG A 29 5.05 17.76 -33.34
CA ARG A 29 3.68 17.58 -32.84
C ARG A 29 3.38 18.51 -31.65
N ARG A 30 4.29 18.59 -30.68
CA ARG A 30 4.16 19.46 -29.50
C ARG A 30 4.27 20.93 -29.85
N LEU A 31 5.20 21.31 -30.74
CA LEU A 31 5.35 22.68 -31.21
C LEU A 31 4.11 23.17 -31.97
N VAL A 32 3.54 22.35 -32.86
CA VAL A 32 2.27 22.65 -33.54
C VAL A 32 1.15 22.85 -32.51
N LEU A 33 1.02 21.97 -31.52
CA LEU A 33 0.00 22.06 -30.47
C LEU A 33 0.17 23.30 -29.57
N ALA A 34 1.40 23.75 -29.34
CA ALA A 34 1.69 24.92 -28.51
C ALA A 34 1.46 26.25 -29.26
N SER A 35 1.55 26.25 -30.59
CA SER A 35 1.58 27.48 -31.39
C SER A 35 0.27 27.85 -32.08
N VAL A 36 -0.78 27.03 -32.00
CA VAL A 36 -2.08 27.32 -32.64
C VAL A 36 -3.23 27.10 -31.67
N GLU A 37 -4.29 27.90 -31.79
CA GLU A 37 -5.45 27.83 -30.88
C GLU A 37 -6.31 26.58 -31.11
N ARG A 38 -6.44 26.15 -32.37
CA ARG A 38 -7.33 25.04 -32.75
C ARG A 38 -6.72 24.19 -33.85
N VAL A 39 -6.69 22.88 -33.61
CA VAL A 39 -6.26 21.89 -34.59
C VAL A 39 -7.43 20.96 -34.94
N GLU A 40 -7.77 20.87 -36.23
CA GLU A 40 -8.85 19.99 -36.72
C GLU A 40 -8.33 18.58 -37.03
N ARG A 41 -7.12 18.50 -37.56
CA ARG A 41 -6.42 17.24 -37.82
C ARG A 41 -4.97 17.38 -37.41
N LEU A 42 -4.50 16.46 -36.58
CA LEU A 42 -3.09 16.34 -36.25
C LEU A 42 -2.70 14.87 -36.28
N HIS A 43 -1.71 14.57 -37.11
CA HIS A 43 -1.17 13.23 -37.24
C HIS A 43 0.32 13.34 -37.55
N PHE A 44 1.15 13.10 -36.55
CA PHE A 44 2.60 12.93 -36.69
C PHE A 44 2.95 11.53 -36.18
N ARG A 45 3.62 10.73 -37.00
CA ARG A 45 4.04 9.37 -36.61
C ARG A 45 5.31 9.49 -35.77
N SER A 46 5.29 8.96 -34.55
CA SER A 46 6.46 8.94 -33.65
C SER A 46 6.78 7.50 -33.22
N ASP A 47 7.94 7.29 -32.61
CA ASP A 47 8.42 5.99 -32.11
C ASP A 47 8.47 4.90 -33.21
N GLU A 48 7.85 3.74 -33.00
CA GLU A 48 7.88 2.61 -33.94
C GLU A 48 7.14 2.89 -35.26
N GLY A 49 6.31 3.95 -35.30
CA GLY A 49 5.51 4.33 -36.47
C GLY A 49 6.29 5.02 -37.60
N VAL A 50 7.54 5.43 -37.36
CA VAL A 50 8.38 6.17 -38.33
C VAL A 50 8.81 5.27 -39.52
N GLN A 51 8.69 3.95 -39.42
CA GLN A 51 9.09 3.00 -40.48
C GLN A 51 8.00 2.72 -41.53
N LEU A 52 6.79 3.26 -41.38
CA LEU A 52 5.67 3.03 -42.30
C LEU A 52 5.65 4.05 -43.45
N ALA A 53 5.46 3.58 -44.68
CA ALA A 53 5.36 4.44 -45.86
C ALA A 53 4.22 5.48 -45.76
N GLY A 54 4.45 6.69 -46.27
CA GLY A 54 3.52 7.83 -46.22
C GLY A 54 4.15 9.07 -45.59
N TRP A 55 3.38 10.15 -45.45
CA TRP A 55 3.83 11.41 -44.83
C TRP A 55 4.26 11.22 -43.37
N ASP A 56 5.32 11.91 -42.95
CA ASP A 56 5.75 11.93 -41.54
C ASP A 56 4.74 12.66 -40.65
N GLY A 57 4.18 13.75 -41.18
CA GLY A 57 3.13 14.54 -40.53
C GLY A 57 2.06 15.07 -41.47
N ILE A 58 0.82 15.17 -40.97
CA ILE A 58 -0.29 15.89 -41.60
C ILE A 58 -0.98 16.72 -40.53
N ALA A 59 -1.12 18.02 -40.79
CA ALA A 59 -1.85 18.95 -39.93
C ALA A 59 -2.94 19.68 -40.72
N GLN A 60 -4.07 19.94 -40.07
CA GLN A 60 -5.12 20.82 -40.57
C GLN A 60 -5.49 21.82 -39.48
N VAL A 61 -5.19 23.08 -39.74
CA VAL A 61 -5.34 24.18 -38.78
C VAL A 61 -6.13 25.31 -39.46
N PRO A 62 -7.27 25.76 -38.91
CA PRO A 62 -8.07 26.82 -39.52
C PRO A 62 -7.35 28.16 -39.59
N VAL A 63 -6.58 28.48 -38.54
CA VAL A 63 -5.76 29.68 -38.42
C VAL A 63 -4.40 29.23 -37.90
N GLY A 64 -3.40 29.35 -38.76
CA GLY A 64 -2.02 28.99 -38.52
C GLY A 64 -1.29 29.96 -37.61
N SER A 65 0.03 29.80 -37.57
CA SER A 65 0.97 30.65 -36.85
C SER A 65 2.18 30.95 -37.74
N THR A 66 3.19 31.63 -37.21
CA THR A 66 4.45 31.90 -37.92
C THR A 66 5.07 30.64 -38.53
N TYR A 67 4.97 29.49 -37.85
CA TYR A 67 5.59 28.22 -38.28
C TYR A 67 4.59 27.17 -38.78
N VAL A 68 3.28 27.42 -38.62
CA VAL A 68 2.24 26.46 -38.98
C VAL A 68 1.34 27.10 -40.03
N PRO A 69 1.30 26.61 -41.28
CA PRO A 69 0.50 27.24 -42.33
C PRO A 69 -1.01 27.08 -42.14
N ASP A 70 -1.77 28.02 -42.69
CA ASP A 70 -3.23 27.98 -42.74
C ASP A 70 -3.75 26.83 -43.62
N GLY A 71 -4.71 26.08 -43.09
CA GLY A 71 -5.39 24.98 -43.77
C GLY A 71 -4.66 23.65 -43.63
N LEU A 72 -4.68 22.86 -44.70
CA LEU A 72 -4.10 21.52 -44.73
C LEU A 72 -2.60 21.58 -45.08
N SER A 73 -1.76 20.86 -44.35
CA SER A 73 -0.32 20.78 -44.60
C SER A 73 0.22 19.36 -44.45
N GLY A 74 1.18 19.01 -45.31
CA GLY A 74 1.97 17.79 -45.26
C GLY A 74 3.39 18.11 -44.82
N TRP A 75 3.92 17.29 -43.90
CA TRP A 75 5.20 17.51 -43.24
C TRP A 75 6.14 16.33 -43.48
N GLU A 76 7.38 16.64 -43.84
CA GLU A 76 8.50 15.69 -44.01
C GLU A 76 9.61 16.08 -43.04
N LEU A 77 10.09 15.10 -42.27
CA LEU A 77 10.95 15.32 -41.12
C LEU A 77 12.27 14.56 -41.30
N SER A 78 13.39 15.26 -41.13
CA SER A 78 14.71 14.68 -41.36
C SER A 78 15.71 14.97 -40.22
N THR A 79 16.58 13.99 -39.99
CA THR A 79 17.80 14.14 -39.18
C THR A 79 19.06 13.92 -40.03
N ARG A 80 18.92 13.67 -41.34
CA ARG A 80 20.02 13.41 -42.27
C ARG A 80 20.90 14.65 -42.40
N SER A 81 22.21 14.43 -42.43
CA SER A 81 23.21 15.50 -42.64
C SER A 81 23.06 16.20 -43.98
N ASP A 82 22.65 15.47 -45.03
CA ASP A 82 22.29 16.04 -46.33
C ASP A 82 20.84 16.53 -46.33
N ALA A 83 20.61 17.68 -45.68
CA ALA A 83 19.29 18.28 -45.54
C ALA A 83 18.65 18.64 -46.90
N LYS A 84 19.42 19.27 -47.80
CA LYS A 84 18.92 19.69 -49.11
C LYS A 84 18.55 18.49 -49.98
N GLY A 85 19.45 17.51 -50.10
CA GLY A 85 19.19 16.32 -50.94
C GLY A 85 17.95 15.57 -50.47
N LYS A 86 17.79 15.41 -49.13
CA LYS A 86 16.59 14.79 -48.57
C LYS A 86 15.32 15.62 -48.84
N ALA A 87 15.36 16.94 -48.67
CA ALA A 87 14.23 17.80 -48.97
C ALA A 87 13.83 17.77 -50.45
N ASP A 88 14.80 17.73 -51.37
CA ASP A 88 14.58 17.56 -52.81
C ASP A 88 13.89 16.21 -53.10
N ASP A 89 14.44 15.10 -52.59
CA ASP A 89 13.90 13.74 -52.75
C ASP A 89 12.43 13.66 -52.28
N ASP A 90 12.14 14.25 -51.12
CA ASP A 90 10.81 14.23 -50.52
C ASP A 90 9.82 15.12 -51.28
N TYR A 91 10.24 16.32 -51.67
CA TYR A 91 9.40 17.23 -52.45
C TYR A 91 9.01 16.61 -53.79
N GLU A 92 9.96 16.00 -54.51
CA GLU A 92 9.70 15.31 -55.78
C GLU A 92 8.73 14.14 -55.57
N THR A 93 9.03 13.26 -54.61
CA THR A 93 8.20 12.09 -54.30
C THR A 93 6.76 12.49 -53.94
N ARG A 94 6.58 13.54 -53.14
CA ARG A 94 5.25 14.02 -52.73
C ARG A 94 4.53 14.80 -53.80
N SER A 95 5.26 15.49 -54.68
CA SER A 95 4.65 16.19 -55.81
C SER A 95 4.15 15.22 -56.87
N GLU A 96 4.84 14.08 -57.06
CA GLU A 96 4.38 13.00 -57.94
C GLU A 96 3.19 12.23 -57.35
N ASN A 97 3.17 12.01 -56.02
CA ASN A 97 2.12 11.27 -55.35
C ASN A 97 1.69 11.94 -54.03
N PRO A 98 0.88 13.02 -54.09
CA PRO A 98 0.55 13.85 -52.92
C PRO A 98 -0.46 13.21 -51.98
N LEU A 99 -1.10 12.10 -52.36
CA LEU A 99 -2.16 11.46 -51.58
C LEU A 99 -1.71 11.18 -50.12
N PRO A 100 -2.60 11.40 -49.13
CA PRO A 100 -4.01 11.77 -49.25
C PRO A 100 -4.26 13.29 -49.39
N LEU A 101 -3.23 14.11 -49.62
CA LEU A 101 -3.34 15.56 -49.74
C LEU A 101 -3.66 15.97 -51.19
N ASP A 102 -4.31 17.11 -51.33
CA ASP A 102 -4.46 17.82 -52.60
C ASP A 102 -3.42 18.94 -52.64
N ALA A 103 -2.37 18.77 -53.45
CA ALA A 103 -1.22 19.66 -53.47
C ALA A 103 -1.61 21.13 -53.72
N ALA A 104 -2.54 21.39 -54.64
CA ALA A 104 -2.96 22.75 -54.99
C ALA A 104 -3.64 23.50 -53.82
N ASN A 105 -4.17 22.76 -52.84
CA ASN A 105 -4.88 23.30 -51.69
C ASN A 105 -4.14 23.06 -50.34
N ALA A 106 -2.99 22.40 -50.37
CA ALA A 106 -2.21 22.06 -49.18
C ALA A 106 -0.80 22.68 -49.24
N SER A 107 -0.21 22.92 -48.07
CA SER A 107 1.17 23.39 -47.96
C SER A 107 2.13 22.21 -47.74
N PHE A 108 3.27 22.23 -48.41
CA PHE A 108 4.37 21.30 -48.16
C PHE A 108 5.34 21.92 -47.16
N VAL A 109 5.72 21.17 -46.11
CA VAL A 109 6.63 21.62 -45.07
C VAL A 109 7.78 20.63 -44.90
N SER A 110 9.00 21.07 -45.20
CA SER A 110 10.22 20.30 -44.92
C SER A 110 10.83 20.76 -43.60
N VAL A 111 11.11 19.85 -42.68
CA VAL A 111 11.77 20.17 -41.42
C VAL A 111 12.99 19.29 -41.23
N THR A 112 14.11 19.91 -40.89
CA THR A 112 15.34 19.20 -40.55
C THR A 112 15.83 19.61 -39.17
N ALA A 113 16.28 18.63 -38.38
CA ALA A 113 17.00 18.90 -37.13
C ALA A 113 18.49 19.25 -37.37
N ARG A 114 18.89 19.50 -38.63
CA ARG A 114 20.23 19.96 -39.01
C ARG A 114 20.22 21.43 -39.39
N ARG A 115 21.36 22.09 -39.28
CA ARG A 115 21.55 23.45 -39.82
C ARG A 115 21.53 23.43 -41.35
N TRP A 116 20.76 24.31 -41.96
CA TRP A 116 20.59 24.42 -43.41
C TRP A 116 20.46 25.88 -43.84
N SER A 117 21.61 26.52 -44.04
CA SER A 117 21.73 27.97 -44.30
C SER A 117 21.02 28.53 -45.55
N ASN A 118 20.46 27.69 -46.41
CA ASN A 118 19.79 28.08 -47.66
C ASN A 118 18.37 27.49 -47.77
N ASN A 119 17.77 27.08 -46.65
CA ASN A 119 16.41 26.53 -46.58
C ASN A 119 15.36 27.47 -47.16
N GLU A 120 15.43 28.77 -46.86
CA GLU A 120 14.46 29.77 -47.34
C GLU A 120 14.56 29.98 -48.85
N ASN A 121 15.79 30.08 -49.40
CA ASN A 121 16.03 30.15 -50.84
C ASN A 121 15.46 28.92 -51.57
N TRP A 122 15.61 27.73 -50.98
CA TRP A 122 15.05 26.49 -51.52
C TRP A 122 13.52 26.52 -51.50
N ALA A 123 12.91 26.94 -50.39
CA ALA A 123 11.46 27.03 -50.28
C ALA A 123 10.87 28.03 -51.28
N GLU A 124 11.54 29.17 -51.52
CA GLU A 124 11.16 30.13 -52.55
C GLU A 124 11.24 29.56 -53.98
N GLU A 125 12.30 28.81 -54.28
CA GLU A 125 12.47 28.15 -55.58
C GLU A 125 11.31 27.18 -55.84
N LYS A 126 11.00 26.32 -54.86
CA LYS A 126 9.91 25.35 -54.94
C LYS A 126 8.51 25.97 -54.95
N ARG A 127 8.32 27.12 -54.30
CA ARG A 127 7.07 27.90 -54.40
C ARG A 127 6.80 28.39 -55.83
N ARG A 128 7.84 28.77 -56.58
CA ARG A 128 7.70 29.26 -57.97
C ARG A 128 7.25 28.18 -58.95
N GLU A 129 7.42 26.90 -58.61
CA GLU A 129 6.92 25.78 -59.42
C GLU A 129 5.39 25.69 -59.40
N GLY A 130 4.72 26.25 -58.38
CA GLY A 130 3.26 26.37 -58.32
C GLY A 130 2.48 25.06 -58.15
N ILE A 131 3.16 23.97 -57.73
CA ILE A 131 2.56 22.66 -57.50
C ILE A 131 1.75 22.64 -56.21
N TRP A 132 2.32 23.21 -55.14
CA TRP A 132 1.72 23.27 -53.81
C TRP A 132 1.13 24.65 -53.54
N LYS A 133 0.11 24.75 -52.66
CA LYS A 133 -0.43 26.04 -52.20
C LYS A 133 0.67 26.93 -51.61
N ASP A 134 1.55 26.31 -50.83
CA ASP A 134 2.73 26.95 -50.24
C ASP A 134 3.83 25.91 -49.99
N VAL A 135 5.08 26.37 -49.90
CA VAL A 135 6.26 25.55 -49.57
C VAL A 135 7.08 26.25 -48.50
N LEU A 136 7.31 25.54 -47.40
CA LEU A 136 8.02 26.01 -46.21
C LEU A 136 9.17 25.05 -45.89
N ALA A 137 10.25 25.59 -45.34
CA ALA A 137 11.42 24.82 -44.93
C ALA A 137 11.96 25.35 -43.60
N TYR A 138 12.15 24.47 -42.62
CA TYR A 138 12.64 24.80 -41.29
C TYR A 138 13.90 23.98 -40.96
N ASP A 139 14.89 24.63 -40.38
CA ASP A 139 16.14 24.02 -39.95
C ASP A 139 16.33 24.07 -38.42
N ALA A 140 17.52 23.66 -37.94
CA ALA A 140 17.81 23.68 -36.51
C ALA A 140 17.77 25.09 -35.87
N ASP A 141 18.11 26.16 -36.60
CA ASP A 141 18.04 27.54 -36.11
C ASP A 141 16.57 28.05 -36.10
N ASP A 142 15.75 27.62 -37.06
CA ASP A 142 14.29 27.87 -37.03
C ASP A 142 13.60 27.15 -35.86
N LEU A 143 13.97 25.88 -35.61
CA LEU A 143 13.43 25.10 -34.49
C LEU A 143 13.77 25.70 -33.14
N ASP A 144 14.98 26.24 -32.97
CA ASP A 144 15.39 26.98 -31.78
C ASP A 144 14.49 28.20 -31.57
N THR A 145 14.31 29.01 -32.61
CA THR A 145 13.44 30.19 -32.58
C THR A 145 11.96 29.83 -32.34
N TRP A 146 11.50 28.69 -32.85
CA TRP A 146 10.16 28.18 -32.58
C TRP A 146 10.00 27.75 -31.11
N LEU A 147 11.00 27.07 -30.54
CA LEU A 147 11.01 26.73 -29.13
C LEU A 147 10.95 27.99 -28.25
N GLU A 148 11.55 29.12 -28.65
CA GLU A 148 11.44 30.40 -27.90
C GLU A 148 10.01 30.87 -27.72
N GLN A 149 9.13 30.53 -28.66
CA GLN A 149 7.71 30.89 -28.64
C GLN A 149 6.84 29.81 -27.97
N ALA A 150 7.41 28.66 -27.59
CA ALA A 150 6.71 27.54 -26.96
C ALA A 150 7.41 27.09 -25.67
N PRO A 151 7.35 27.87 -24.58
CA PRO A 151 8.19 27.66 -23.39
C PRO A 151 8.04 26.28 -22.74
N ALA A 152 6.84 25.70 -22.68
CA ALA A 152 6.65 24.38 -22.09
C ALA A 152 7.29 23.26 -22.93
N VAL A 153 7.24 23.39 -24.26
CA VAL A 153 7.88 22.44 -25.19
C VAL A 153 9.40 22.59 -25.12
N ASP A 154 9.88 23.82 -25.03
CA ASP A 154 11.29 24.12 -24.82
C ASP A 154 11.86 23.52 -23.53
N LEU A 155 11.16 23.67 -22.40
CA LEU A 155 11.57 23.07 -21.14
C LEU A 155 11.71 21.55 -21.26
N TRP A 156 10.67 20.90 -21.80
CA TRP A 156 10.66 19.45 -22.02
C TRP A 156 11.82 19.00 -22.92
N PHE A 157 12.00 19.68 -24.06
CA PHE A 157 13.01 19.30 -25.04
C PHE A 157 14.43 19.59 -24.53
N SER A 158 14.63 20.70 -23.82
CA SER A 158 15.88 21.02 -23.14
C SER A 158 16.27 19.93 -22.14
N ILE A 159 15.34 19.46 -21.31
CA ILE A 159 15.57 18.36 -20.35
C ILE A 159 15.91 17.06 -21.10
N LEU A 160 15.20 16.76 -22.19
CA LEU A 160 15.48 15.59 -23.06
C LEU A 160 16.93 15.62 -23.61
N LEU A 161 17.43 16.79 -23.98
CA LEU A 161 18.82 16.97 -24.44
C LEU A 161 19.87 16.96 -23.30
N GLY A 162 19.44 16.78 -22.04
CA GLY A 162 20.31 16.77 -20.87
C GLY A 162 20.68 18.16 -20.36
N LYS A 163 19.93 19.20 -20.76
CA LYS A 163 20.04 20.56 -20.19
C LYS A 163 19.26 20.64 -18.88
N ARG A 164 19.50 21.70 -18.11
CA ARG A 164 18.84 21.96 -16.84
C ARG A 164 18.31 23.40 -16.81
N PRO A 165 17.11 23.62 -17.35
CA PRO A 165 16.41 24.88 -17.15
C PRO A 165 16.27 25.18 -15.66
N VAL A 166 16.35 26.45 -15.28
CA VAL A 166 16.31 26.90 -13.89
C VAL A 166 14.98 27.60 -13.63
N GLY A 167 14.34 27.30 -12.51
CA GLY A 167 13.15 28.02 -12.03
C GLY A 167 11.84 27.52 -12.63
N ALA A 168 11.87 26.52 -13.52
CA ALA A 168 10.69 25.90 -14.12
C ALA A 168 10.95 24.47 -14.59
N ILE A 169 9.92 23.64 -14.56
CA ILE A 169 9.95 22.24 -14.98
C ILE A 169 8.68 21.89 -15.78
N ASP A 170 8.84 21.06 -16.82
CA ASP A 170 7.69 20.57 -17.59
C ASP A 170 6.91 19.49 -16.81
N LEU A 171 5.64 19.34 -17.14
CA LEU A 171 4.73 18.46 -16.42
C LEU A 171 5.12 16.96 -16.49
N ASN A 172 5.78 16.50 -17.57
CA ASN A 172 6.25 15.10 -17.66
C ASN A 172 7.39 14.87 -16.67
N SER A 173 8.39 15.75 -16.68
CA SER A 173 9.55 15.63 -15.79
C SER A 173 9.17 15.73 -14.33
N TYR A 174 8.21 16.61 -13.98
CA TYR A 174 7.67 16.68 -12.62
C TYR A 174 6.99 15.36 -12.22
N TRP A 175 6.12 14.81 -13.07
CA TRP A 175 5.44 13.53 -12.79
C TRP A 175 6.43 12.39 -12.61
N ASP A 176 7.42 12.27 -13.50
CA ASP A 176 8.41 11.20 -13.47
C ASP A 176 9.27 11.24 -12.21
N ALA A 177 9.68 12.43 -11.77
CA ALA A 177 10.38 12.60 -10.50
C ALA A 177 9.47 12.26 -9.30
N TRP A 178 8.24 12.78 -9.28
CA TRP A 178 7.32 12.59 -8.16
C TRP A 178 6.87 11.13 -7.97
N SER A 179 6.50 10.47 -9.08
CA SER A 179 6.05 9.07 -9.07
C SER A 179 7.22 8.10 -8.91
N GLY A 180 8.37 8.42 -9.53
CA GLY A 180 9.61 7.65 -9.47
C GLY A 180 10.34 7.70 -8.12
N ALA A 181 9.90 8.54 -7.17
CA ALA A 181 10.43 8.58 -5.82
C ALA A 181 10.10 7.32 -4.97
N THR A 182 9.28 6.41 -5.51
CA THR A 182 8.78 5.20 -4.82
C THR A 182 9.06 3.92 -5.60
N ARG A 183 9.08 2.79 -4.91
CA ARG A 183 9.18 1.46 -5.50
C ARG A 183 8.08 0.54 -4.95
N PRO A 184 7.19 0.00 -5.80
CA PRO A 184 7.00 0.31 -7.23
C PRO A 184 6.65 1.79 -7.49
N LYS A 185 6.91 2.28 -8.72
CA LYS A 185 6.55 3.65 -9.16
C LYS A 185 5.04 3.87 -8.98
N LEU A 186 4.63 4.96 -8.33
CA LEU A 186 3.20 5.25 -8.16
C LEU A 186 2.51 5.49 -9.51
N ILE A 187 1.29 4.96 -9.65
CA ILE A 187 0.47 5.12 -10.85
C ILE A 187 -0.65 6.14 -10.63
N ALA A 188 -1.11 6.75 -11.72
CA ALA A 188 -2.20 7.74 -11.71
C ALA A 188 -3.50 7.21 -11.10
N ASP A 189 -3.80 5.93 -11.29
CA ASP A 189 -4.99 5.26 -10.75
C ASP A 189 -5.03 5.32 -9.22
N LEU A 190 -3.91 5.09 -8.55
CA LEU A 190 -3.81 5.22 -7.09
C LEU A 190 -4.04 6.68 -6.66
N VAL A 191 -3.49 7.62 -7.41
CA VAL A 191 -3.65 9.05 -7.15
C VAL A 191 -5.08 9.52 -7.38
N ILE A 192 -5.98 8.81 -8.06
CA ILE A 192 -7.39 9.24 -8.17
C ILE A 192 -8.38 8.33 -7.46
N ALA A 193 -7.92 7.25 -6.83
CA ALA A 193 -8.76 6.17 -6.34
C ALA A 193 -9.88 6.63 -5.39
N GLY A 194 -11.12 6.63 -5.92
CA GLY A 194 -12.32 7.00 -5.19
C GLY A 194 -12.53 8.51 -4.98
N ARG A 195 -11.81 9.32 -5.76
CA ARG A 195 -11.88 10.79 -5.77
C ARG A 195 -11.99 11.35 -7.20
N GLU A 196 -12.75 10.69 -8.06
CA GLU A 196 -12.92 11.03 -9.48
C GLU A 196 -13.87 12.22 -9.71
N ASP A 197 -14.66 12.62 -8.70
CA ASP A 197 -15.71 13.64 -8.80
C ASP A 197 -15.22 15.03 -9.26
N ASN A 198 -13.94 15.36 -9.03
CA ASN A 198 -13.36 16.63 -9.44
C ASN A 198 -12.74 16.59 -10.86
N ILE A 199 -12.55 15.41 -11.45
CA ILE A 199 -11.93 15.26 -12.78
C ILE A 199 -12.73 15.99 -13.87
N PRO A 200 -14.07 15.84 -13.98
CA PRO A 200 -14.83 16.56 -14.99
C PRO A 200 -14.76 18.08 -14.84
N LYS A 201 -14.64 18.58 -13.60
CA LYS A 201 -14.53 20.02 -13.31
C LYS A 201 -13.17 20.57 -13.75
N ILE A 202 -12.09 19.81 -13.55
CA ILE A 202 -10.77 20.15 -14.08
C ILE A 202 -10.80 20.15 -15.61
N HIS A 203 -11.41 19.14 -16.23
CA HIS A 203 -11.53 19.08 -17.70
C HIS A 203 -12.35 20.22 -18.28
N GLN A 204 -13.39 20.65 -17.59
CA GLN A 204 -14.18 21.83 -17.94
C GLN A 204 -13.36 23.11 -17.79
N TRP A 205 -12.60 23.24 -16.71
CA TRP A 205 -11.72 24.40 -16.48
C TRP A 205 -10.62 24.52 -17.53
N LEU A 206 -10.02 23.40 -17.94
CA LEU A 206 -9.03 23.36 -19.03
C LEU A 206 -9.58 23.83 -20.38
N GLN A 207 -10.91 23.85 -20.54
CA GLN A 207 -11.61 24.36 -21.73
C GLN A 207 -12.19 25.76 -21.50
N SER A 208 -12.18 26.24 -20.26
CA SER A 208 -12.55 27.61 -19.93
C SER A 208 -11.37 28.54 -20.22
N GLY A 209 -11.65 29.76 -20.65
CA GLY A 209 -10.60 30.75 -20.92
C GLY A 209 -9.74 31.06 -19.68
N PRO A 210 -8.76 31.98 -19.84
CA PRO A 210 -7.80 32.35 -18.80
C PRO A 210 -8.47 32.59 -17.44
N SER A 211 -8.12 31.76 -16.44
CA SER A 211 -8.71 31.82 -15.11
C SER A 211 -7.86 31.08 -14.07
N ILE A 212 -8.17 31.31 -12.79
CA ILE A 212 -7.51 30.63 -11.66
C ILE A 212 -8.40 29.47 -11.17
N LEU A 213 -7.81 28.29 -11.02
CA LEU A 213 -8.40 27.15 -10.33
C LEU A 213 -7.56 26.80 -9.10
N GLY A 214 -8.13 26.89 -7.92
CA GLY A 214 -7.53 26.33 -6.71
C GLY A 214 -7.73 24.82 -6.67
N LEU A 215 -6.70 24.06 -6.32
CA LEU A 215 -6.80 22.62 -6.08
C LEU A 215 -6.18 22.29 -4.72
N GLN A 216 -7.04 22.00 -3.74
CA GLN A 216 -6.62 21.73 -2.37
C GLN A 216 -6.50 20.22 -2.10
N ALA A 217 -5.32 19.79 -1.70
CA ALA A 217 -5.00 18.43 -1.26
C ALA A 217 -4.37 18.42 0.14
N ASP A 218 -3.89 17.28 0.64
CA ASP A 218 -3.19 17.24 1.94
C ASP A 218 -1.83 17.95 1.84
N THR A 219 -1.17 17.88 0.68
CA THR A 219 0.08 18.59 0.34
C THR A 219 0.01 19.24 -1.05
N HIS A 220 0.84 20.27 -1.30
CA HIS A 220 0.98 20.88 -2.63
C HIS A 220 1.34 19.84 -3.72
N ASP A 221 2.30 18.97 -3.44
CA ASP A 221 2.74 17.92 -4.35
C ASP A 221 1.61 16.94 -4.71
N GLU A 222 0.75 16.59 -3.75
CA GLU A 222 -0.41 15.75 -4.01
C GLU A 222 -1.43 16.44 -4.93
N ALA A 223 -1.64 17.75 -4.77
CA ALA A 223 -2.53 18.51 -5.65
C ALA A 223 -2.01 18.49 -7.11
N ILE A 224 -0.71 18.71 -7.31
CA ILE A 224 -0.10 18.67 -8.65
C ILE A 224 -0.17 17.26 -9.23
N ALA A 225 0.18 16.23 -8.44
CA ALA A 225 0.07 14.84 -8.86
C ALA A 225 -1.36 14.45 -9.25
N TYR A 226 -2.38 14.92 -8.50
CA TYR A 226 -3.78 14.70 -8.83
C TYR A 226 -4.19 15.39 -10.13
N PHE A 227 -3.75 16.63 -10.35
CA PHE A 227 -4.00 17.34 -11.60
C PHE A 227 -3.42 16.57 -12.80
N ILE A 228 -2.18 16.10 -12.70
CA ILE A 228 -1.54 15.27 -13.74
C ILE A 228 -2.33 13.98 -13.97
N ALA A 229 -2.69 13.29 -12.90
CA ALA A 229 -3.48 12.07 -12.97
C ALA A 229 -4.87 12.29 -13.61
N SER A 230 -5.47 13.46 -13.42
CA SER A 230 -6.71 13.86 -14.09
C SER A 230 -6.54 14.03 -15.60
N ILE A 231 -5.38 14.55 -16.05
CA ILE A 231 -5.07 14.71 -17.47
C ILE A 231 -4.92 13.35 -18.14
N PHE A 232 -4.31 12.36 -17.47
CA PHE A 232 -4.20 10.99 -18.00
C PHE A 232 -5.55 10.30 -18.28
N ARG A 233 -6.69 10.89 -17.88
CA ARG A 233 -8.04 10.43 -18.25
C ARG A 233 -8.56 10.98 -19.58
N LEU A 234 -7.82 11.91 -20.21
CA LEU A 234 -8.14 12.43 -21.53
C LEU A 234 -7.56 11.52 -22.63
N SER A 235 -7.96 11.75 -23.88
CA SER A 235 -7.30 11.10 -25.03
C SER A 235 -5.86 11.59 -25.18
N GLU A 236 -4.96 10.75 -25.69
CA GLU A 236 -3.52 11.06 -25.85
C GLU A 236 -3.27 12.43 -26.51
N LYS A 237 -4.04 12.77 -27.56
CA LYS A 237 -3.93 14.08 -28.24
C LYS A 237 -4.23 15.26 -27.32
N LYS A 238 -5.26 15.15 -26.48
CA LYS A 238 -5.62 16.21 -25.52
C LYS A 238 -4.60 16.29 -24.39
N GLN A 239 -4.11 15.14 -23.93
CA GLN A 239 -3.03 15.10 -22.93
C GLN A 239 -1.83 15.89 -23.44
N GLU A 240 -1.34 15.56 -24.63
CA GLU A 240 -0.14 16.21 -25.15
C GLU A 240 -0.32 17.71 -25.39
N HIS A 241 -1.50 18.14 -25.84
CA HIS A 241 -1.80 19.57 -25.97
C HIS A 241 -1.67 20.29 -24.63
N ILE A 242 -2.29 19.76 -23.56
CA ILE A 242 -2.20 20.35 -22.22
C ILE A 242 -0.75 20.35 -21.71
N PHE A 243 -0.02 19.24 -21.90
CA PHE A 243 1.39 19.15 -21.51
C PHE A 243 2.28 20.13 -22.29
N SER A 244 1.93 20.44 -23.55
CA SER A 244 2.66 21.41 -24.39
C SER A 244 2.44 22.87 -23.99
N GLN A 245 1.58 23.14 -23.01
CA GLN A 245 1.24 24.48 -22.51
C GLN A 245 1.38 24.60 -20.98
N THR A 246 1.61 23.49 -20.26
CA THR A 246 1.63 23.47 -18.80
C THR A 246 3.05 23.49 -18.25
N ILE A 247 3.31 24.39 -17.29
CA ILE A 247 4.61 24.56 -16.65
C ILE A 247 4.46 24.64 -15.13
N VAL A 248 5.27 23.88 -14.40
CA VAL A 248 5.43 24.06 -12.95
C VAL A 248 6.55 25.07 -12.73
N VAL A 249 6.25 26.15 -12.01
CA VAL A 249 7.13 27.32 -11.85
C VAL A 249 7.65 27.36 -10.42
N GLU A 250 8.98 27.25 -10.28
CA GLU A 250 9.66 27.07 -9.00
C GLU A 250 10.03 28.38 -8.32
N ASP A 251 10.13 29.49 -9.08
CA ASP A 251 10.47 30.80 -8.52
C ASP A 251 9.78 32.00 -9.21
N VAL A 252 9.84 33.15 -8.54
CA VAL A 252 9.18 34.39 -8.98
C VAL A 252 9.83 34.99 -10.22
N ALA A 253 11.13 34.75 -10.47
CA ALA A 253 11.83 35.30 -11.62
C ALA A 253 11.37 34.60 -12.92
N ALA A 254 11.33 33.26 -12.90
CA ALA A 254 10.77 32.44 -13.97
C ALA A 254 9.29 32.77 -14.21
N TRP A 255 8.50 32.95 -13.14
CA TRP A 255 7.10 33.37 -13.24
C TRP A 255 6.94 34.67 -14.04
N ARG A 256 7.71 35.71 -13.69
CA ARG A 256 7.64 37.01 -14.37
C ARG A 256 8.04 36.93 -15.84
N GLN A 257 8.96 36.05 -16.20
CA GLN A 257 9.34 35.83 -17.60
C GLN A 257 8.22 35.13 -18.38
N LEU A 258 7.64 34.06 -17.82
CA LEU A 258 6.58 33.29 -18.47
C LEU A 258 5.28 34.08 -18.66
N VAL A 259 4.96 34.98 -17.72
CA VAL A 259 3.79 35.87 -17.81
C VAL A 259 3.91 36.93 -18.93
N LEU A 260 5.11 37.15 -19.46
CA LEU A 260 5.32 38.05 -20.60
C LEU A 260 5.22 37.34 -21.95
N CYS A 261 5.08 36.02 -21.97
CA CYS A 261 4.94 35.26 -23.21
C CYS A 261 3.56 35.52 -23.84
N ASP A 262 3.51 35.69 -25.16
CA ASP A 262 2.25 35.89 -25.88
C ASP A 262 1.44 34.58 -26.02
N SER A 263 2.08 33.43 -25.85
CA SER A 263 1.43 32.12 -25.86
C SER A 263 0.58 31.90 -24.60
N SER A 264 -0.66 31.45 -24.75
CA SER A 264 -1.46 31.04 -23.60
C SER A 264 -0.85 29.81 -22.92
N LEU A 265 -0.64 29.88 -21.60
CA LEU A 265 0.02 28.87 -20.79
C LEU A 265 -0.87 28.48 -19.62
N ILE A 266 -0.63 27.29 -19.08
CA ILE A 266 -1.16 26.85 -17.78
C ILE A 266 0.01 26.85 -16.80
N LEU A 267 0.01 27.80 -15.86
CA LEU A 267 1.09 27.96 -14.90
C LEU A 267 0.72 27.37 -13.55
N ILE A 268 1.66 26.64 -12.93
CA ILE A 268 1.50 26.03 -11.61
C ILE A 268 2.60 26.58 -10.69
N PRO A 269 2.33 27.62 -9.88
CA PRO A 269 3.35 28.18 -8.98
C PRO A 269 3.56 27.26 -7.76
N ILE A 270 4.81 26.93 -7.45
CA ILE A 270 5.19 26.21 -6.21
C ILE A 270 6.03 27.04 -5.25
N PHE A 271 6.15 28.35 -5.52
CA PHE A 271 6.82 29.31 -4.65
C PHE A 271 5.83 30.03 -3.71
N PRO A 272 6.30 30.59 -2.58
CA PRO A 272 5.41 31.15 -1.56
C PRO A 272 4.68 32.44 -1.92
N ASP A 273 5.25 33.29 -2.80
CA ASP A 273 4.67 34.61 -3.12
C ASP A 273 3.39 34.48 -3.97
N ARG A 274 2.25 34.78 -3.37
CA ARG A 274 0.92 34.65 -4.01
C ARG A 274 0.46 35.91 -4.72
N SER A 275 1.14 37.05 -4.54
CA SER A 275 0.68 38.35 -5.02
C SER A 275 0.76 38.51 -6.54
N VAL A 276 1.57 37.69 -7.20
CA VAL A 276 1.90 37.81 -8.63
C VAL A 276 0.95 37.04 -9.55
N VAL A 277 -0.02 36.31 -8.99
CA VAL A 277 -0.79 35.32 -9.74
C VAL A 277 -1.90 35.92 -10.60
N THR A 278 -2.53 37.00 -10.14
CA THR A 278 -3.65 37.64 -10.87
C THR A 278 -3.20 38.25 -12.20
N ILE A 279 -1.96 38.75 -12.27
CA ILE A 279 -1.38 39.35 -13.48
C ILE A 279 -1.29 38.32 -14.61
N ALA A 280 -1.06 37.04 -14.29
CA ALA A 280 -1.00 35.98 -15.32
C ALA A 280 -2.32 35.81 -16.06
N VAL A 281 -3.45 35.91 -15.33
CA VAL A 281 -4.78 35.82 -15.94
C VAL A 281 -5.09 37.05 -16.81
N GLU A 282 -4.71 38.24 -16.35
CA GLU A 282 -4.82 39.47 -17.16
C GLU A 282 -4.01 39.40 -18.46
N LYS A 283 -2.92 38.62 -18.46
CA LYS A 283 -2.06 38.36 -19.63
C LYS A 283 -2.52 37.18 -20.49
N GLY A 284 -3.64 36.55 -20.18
CA GLY A 284 -4.22 35.49 -20.99
C GLY A 284 -3.72 34.08 -20.66
N HIS A 285 -3.09 33.88 -19.50
CA HIS A 285 -2.71 32.56 -19.00
C HIS A 285 -3.74 32.01 -18.00
N SER A 286 -3.83 30.69 -17.91
CA SER A 286 -4.56 30.00 -16.85
C SER A 286 -3.62 29.62 -15.72
N VAL A 287 -4.12 29.61 -14.49
CA VAL A 287 -3.32 29.23 -13.32
C VAL A 287 -4.01 28.12 -12.56
N LEU A 288 -3.33 26.99 -12.42
CA LEU A 288 -3.70 25.99 -11.42
C LEU A 288 -2.89 26.30 -10.15
N PHE A 289 -3.59 26.69 -9.09
CA PHE A 289 -2.97 27.04 -7.83
C PHE A 289 -3.04 25.83 -6.87
N PRO A 290 -1.94 25.09 -6.65
CA PRO A 290 -1.94 24.00 -5.69
C PRO A 290 -2.06 24.59 -4.27
N LEU A 291 -2.95 24.00 -3.47
CA LEU A 291 -3.15 24.40 -2.07
C LEU A 291 -2.94 23.17 -1.20
N ASP A 292 -2.26 23.37 -0.07
CA ASP A 292 -2.32 22.39 1.00
C ASP A 292 -3.52 22.63 1.92
N ARG A 293 -3.77 21.67 2.80
CA ARG A 293 -4.94 21.68 3.69
C ARG A 293 -4.95 22.76 4.76
N SER A 294 -3.80 23.37 5.06
CA SER A 294 -3.67 24.45 6.04
C SER A 294 -4.07 25.80 5.46
N GLU A 295 -4.19 25.87 4.14
CA GLU A 295 -4.39 27.10 3.42
C GLU A 295 -5.86 27.38 3.12
N PRO A 296 -6.27 28.66 3.14
CA PRO A 296 -7.63 29.02 2.81
C PRO A 296 -7.93 28.76 1.32
N CYS A 297 -9.16 28.32 1.04
CA CYS A 297 -9.64 28.18 -0.33
C CYS A 297 -9.60 29.52 -1.08
N LEU A 298 -9.18 29.49 -2.35
CA LEU A 298 -9.19 30.61 -3.28
C LEU A 298 -10.43 30.53 -4.17
N GLY A 299 -11.43 31.39 -3.97
CA GLY A 299 -12.60 31.52 -4.85
C GLY A 299 -13.15 30.17 -5.35
N ASN A 300 -12.95 29.87 -6.64
CA ASN A 300 -13.21 28.55 -7.22
C ASN A 300 -12.09 27.55 -6.85
N THR A 301 -12.23 26.89 -5.70
CA THR A 301 -11.31 25.83 -5.23
C THR A 301 -11.98 24.46 -5.24
N LEU A 302 -11.32 23.48 -5.84
CA LEU A 302 -11.68 22.07 -5.73
C LEU A 302 -10.92 21.45 -4.58
N GLN A 303 -11.66 20.88 -3.61
CA GLN A 303 -11.07 20.18 -2.48
C GLN A 303 -11.06 18.67 -2.75
N LEU A 304 -9.92 18.03 -2.54
CA LEU A 304 -9.79 16.58 -2.68
C LEU A 304 -10.35 15.86 -1.46
N SER A 305 -11.15 14.83 -1.73
CA SER A 305 -11.54 13.85 -0.72
C SER A 305 -10.40 12.86 -0.47
N ARG A 306 -10.47 12.18 0.68
CA ARG A 306 -9.54 11.08 1.00
C ARG A 306 -9.77 9.91 0.06
N LEU A 307 -8.67 9.22 -0.29
CA LEU A 307 -8.73 7.99 -1.07
C LEU A 307 -9.70 6.98 -0.46
N ARG A 308 -10.49 6.32 -1.31
CA ARG A 308 -11.36 5.23 -0.86
C ARG A 308 -10.55 3.93 -0.80
N ARG A 309 -10.77 3.18 0.29
CA ARG A 309 -9.90 2.04 0.64
C ARG A 309 -9.92 0.95 -0.43
N GLU A 310 -11.09 0.62 -0.94
CA GLU A 310 -11.26 -0.48 -1.89
C GLU A 310 -10.68 -0.14 -3.27
N GLU A 311 -10.86 1.09 -3.72
CA GLU A 311 -10.32 1.62 -4.96
C GLU A 311 -8.79 1.74 -4.88
N ALA A 312 -8.26 2.19 -3.74
CA ALA A 312 -6.81 2.25 -3.51
C ALA A 312 -6.19 0.84 -3.48
N ARG A 313 -6.87 -0.15 -2.88
CA ARG A 313 -6.44 -1.56 -2.88
C ARG A 313 -6.27 -2.08 -4.31
N LYS A 314 -7.28 -1.90 -5.16
CA LYS A 314 -7.25 -2.31 -6.59
C LYS A 314 -6.11 -1.64 -7.37
N ALA A 315 -5.86 -0.36 -7.09
CA ALA A 315 -4.75 0.36 -7.72
C ALA A 315 -3.38 -0.20 -7.27
N LEU A 316 -3.21 -0.52 -5.98
CA LEU A 316 -1.99 -1.15 -5.46
C LEU A 316 -1.77 -2.57 -6.03
N GLU A 317 -2.84 -3.34 -6.24
CA GLU A 317 -2.75 -4.65 -6.91
C GLU A 317 -2.28 -4.52 -8.35
N THR A 318 -2.74 -3.50 -9.06
CA THR A 318 -2.28 -3.18 -10.43
C THR A 318 -0.80 -2.80 -10.46
N MET A 319 -0.27 -2.26 -9.35
CA MET A 319 1.16 -1.99 -9.17
C MET A 319 1.99 -3.26 -8.87
N GLY A 320 1.35 -4.44 -8.81
CA GLY A 320 2.00 -5.72 -8.55
C GLY A 320 2.13 -6.09 -7.07
N MET A 321 1.42 -5.40 -6.17
CA MET A 321 1.42 -5.70 -4.73
C MET A 321 0.43 -6.83 -4.38
N HIS A 322 0.73 -7.59 -3.33
CA HIS A 322 -0.05 -8.78 -2.94
C HIS A 322 -1.15 -8.51 -1.90
N GLU A 323 -2.19 -9.35 -1.90
CA GLU A 323 -3.52 -9.07 -1.29
C GLU A 323 -3.58 -8.87 0.25
N PRO A 324 -2.65 -9.38 1.11
CA PRO A 324 -2.64 -8.92 2.51
C PRO A 324 -2.08 -7.50 2.64
N GLN A 325 -0.95 -7.24 1.98
CA GLN A 325 -0.24 -5.96 2.07
C GLN A 325 -1.03 -4.81 1.42
N THR A 326 -1.75 -5.08 0.32
CA THR A 326 -2.52 -4.04 -0.39
C THR A 326 -3.64 -3.47 0.48
N ARG A 327 -4.27 -4.28 1.34
CA ARG A 327 -5.30 -3.81 2.27
C ARG A 327 -4.74 -2.82 3.29
N ASP A 328 -3.60 -3.13 3.87
CA ASP A 328 -2.98 -2.34 4.93
C ASP A 328 -2.36 -1.06 4.36
N LEU A 329 -1.71 -1.16 3.18
CA LEU A 329 -1.25 -0.01 2.42
C LEU A 329 -2.40 0.89 1.96
N ALA A 330 -3.54 0.34 1.54
CA ALA A 330 -4.73 1.13 1.20
C ALA A 330 -5.33 1.83 2.43
N ALA A 331 -5.32 1.17 3.59
CA ALA A 331 -5.71 1.79 4.86
C ALA A 331 -4.74 2.92 5.25
N LEU A 332 -3.43 2.73 5.05
CA LEU A 332 -2.42 3.78 5.24
C LEU A 332 -2.64 4.94 4.27
N ALA A 333 -2.80 4.68 2.97
CA ALA A 333 -3.05 5.67 1.92
C ALA A 333 -4.21 6.61 2.26
N ARG A 334 -5.32 6.05 2.79
CA ARG A 334 -6.50 6.81 3.21
C ARG A 334 -6.24 7.66 4.47
N ARG A 335 -5.38 7.19 5.39
CA ARG A 335 -5.05 7.90 6.64
C ARG A 335 -4.00 8.98 6.44
N SER A 336 -2.92 8.67 5.73
CA SER A 336 -1.91 9.59 5.25
C SER A 336 -1.29 9.06 3.95
N PHE A 337 -1.54 9.78 2.86
CA PHE A 337 -0.90 9.48 1.57
C PHE A 337 0.61 9.80 1.61
N GLY A 338 1.03 10.77 2.43
CA GLY A 338 2.44 11.06 2.69
C GLY A 338 3.18 9.89 3.36
N ALA A 339 2.58 9.29 4.39
CA ALA A 339 3.13 8.12 5.06
C ALA A 339 3.20 6.90 4.13
N LEU A 340 2.19 6.70 3.26
CA LEU A 340 2.28 5.68 2.21
C LEU A 340 3.48 5.93 1.30
N ARG A 341 3.65 7.17 0.81
CA ARG A 341 4.77 7.52 -0.07
C ARG A 341 6.11 7.30 0.61
N ARG A 342 6.25 7.64 1.90
CA ARG A 342 7.45 7.34 2.70
C ARG A 342 7.70 5.84 2.83
N LYS A 343 6.68 5.05 3.15
CA LYS A 343 6.78 3.59 3.29
C LYS A 343 7.25 2.91 1.99
N LEU A 344 6.89 3.48 0.84
CA LEU A 344 7.31 2.99 -0.48
C LEU A 344 8.52 3.73 -1.06
N ALA A 345 9.11 4.69 -0.34
CA ALA A 345 10.13 5.57 -0.90
C ALA A 345 11.45 4.85 -1.17
N ILE A 346 12.10 5.20 -2.28
CA ILE A 346 13.48 4.76 -2.55
C ILE A 346 14.46 5.46 -1.58
N PHE A 347 14.19 6.73 -1.26
CA PHE A 347 14.96 7.52 -0.29
C PHE A 347 13.99 8.21 0.69
N PRO A 348 13.56 7.52 1.77
CA PRO A 348 12.56 8.03 2.72
C PRO A 348 12.91 9.40 3.32
N ASP A 349 14.19 9.68 3.58
CA ASP A 349 14.66 10.93 4.17
C ASP A 349 14.25 12.18 3.37
N SER A 350 14.15 12.07 2.05
CA SER A 350 13.71 13.16 1.16
C SER A 350 12.25 13.58 1.37
N LEU A 351 11.44 12.67 1.92
CA LEU A 351 10.01 12.86 2.17
C LEU A 351 9.71 13.05 3.67
N THR A 352 10.74 13.35 4.46
CA THR A 352 10.62 13.59 5.90
C THR A 352 9.78 14.85 6.15
N PRO A 353 8.70 14.76 6.95
CA PRO A 353 7.82 15.89 7.23
C PRO A 353 8.44 16.85 8.26
N GLU A 354 8.04 18.13 8.22
CA GLU A 354 8.62 19.20 9.06
C GLU A 354 8.54 18.90 10.56
N TRP A 355 7.42 18.32 11.01
CA TRP A 355 7.17 18.02 12.42
C TRP A 355 8.14 17.01 13.04
N SER A 356 8.89 16.27 12.22
CA SER A 356 9.87 15.27 12.67
C SER A 356 11.32 15.74 12.62
N LYS A 357 11.59 16.92 12.03
CA LYS A 357 12.96 17.42 11.78
C LYS A 357 13.52 18.20 12.95
N GLN A 358 12.72 19.10 13.52
CA GLN A 358 13.17 19.98 14.60
C GLN A 358 12.98 19.27 15.95
N PRO A 359 14.04 19.14 16.78
CA PRO A 359 13.95 18.41 18.05
C PRO A 359 12.88 18.93 19.02
N GLU A 360 12.69 20.25 19.08
CA GLU A 360 11.68 20.87 19.97
C GLU A 360 10.25 20.49 19.55
N ILE A 361 9.97 20.52 18.24
CA ILE A 361 8.67 20.12 17.70
C ILE A 361 8.47 18.63 17.90
N ALA A 362 9.44 17.81 17.51
CA ALA A 362 9.36 16.36 17.61
C ALA A 362 9.12 15.89 19.06
N ARG A 363 9.80 16.51 20.03
CA ARG A 363 9.61 16.23 21.46
C ARG A 363 8.21 16.58 21.96
N SER A 364 7.61 17.66 21.46
CA SER A 364 6.25 18.04 21.86
C SER A 364 5.17 17.09 21.34
N LEU A 365 5.49 16.22 20.38
CA LEU A 365 4.61 15.19 19.83
C LEU A 365 4.76 13.81 20.49
N LEU A 366 5.80 13.60 21.33
CA LEU A 366 6.05 12.32 22.01
C LEU A 366 4.88 11.83 22.88
N PRO A 367 4.15 12.69 23.62
CA PRO A 367 2.99 12.23 24.40
C PRO A 367 1.90 11.64 23.51
N ALA A 368 1.61 12.27 22.37
CA ALA A 368 0.67 11.73 21.40
C ALA A 368 1.18 10.45 20.74
N LEU A 369 2.48 10.35 20.46
CA LEU A 369 3.12 9.14 19.95
C LEU A 369 2.97 7.97 20.95
N LEU A 370 3.18 8.21 22.24
CA LEU A 370 3.16 7.16 23.25
C LEU A 370 1.72 6.75 23.63
N ALA A 371 0.80 7.70 23.72
CA ALA A 371 -0.63 7.42 23.94
C ALA A 371 -1.28 6.75 22.72
N GLY A 372 -0.87 7.12 21.51
CA GLY A 372 -1.37 6.61 20.23
C GLY A 372 -2.76 7.12 19.85
N ARG A 373 -3.74 6.94 20.74
CA ARG A 373 -5.13 7.36 20.56
C ARG A 373 -5.78 7.64 21.91
N TRP A 374 -6.63 8.66 22.03
CA TRP A 374 -7.37 8.93 23.26
C TRP A 374 -8.63 9.75 22.99
N ASP A 375 -9.55 9.77 23.95
CA ASP A 375 -10.79 10.53 23.90
C ASP A 375 -10.61 11.96 24.49
N ASP A 376 -10.80 12.99 23.66
CA ASP A 376 -10.75 14.43 24.00
C ASP A 376 -11.84 14.84 25.00
N LYS A 377 -12.85 14.01 25.26
CA LYS A 377 -13.92 14.26 26.25
C LYS A 377 -13.77 13.45 27.54
N SER A 378 -12.90 12.45 27.55
CA SER A 378 -12.66 11.63 28.73
C SER A 378 -11.72 12.37 29.68
N ALA A 379 -12.20 12.79 30.86
CA ALA A 379 -11.39 13.52 31.83
C ALA A 379 -10.17 12.72 32.31
N THR A 380 -10.31 11.39 32.41
CA THR A 380 -9.25 10.45 32.81
C THR A 380 -8.21 10.28 31.70
N ASP A 381 -8.63 10.22 30.44
CA ASP A 381 -7.69 10.24 29.30
C ASP A 381 -6.91 11.57 29.25
N GLN A 382 -7.60 12.70 29.48
CA GLN A 382 -6.98 14.03 29.53
C GLN A 382 -5.94 14.13 30.65
N GLU A 383 -6.25 13.61 31.84
CA GLU A 383 -5.31 13.57 32.98
C GLU A 383 -4.10 12.69 32.65
N THR A 384 -4.34 11.50 32.10
CA THR A 384 -3.27 10.55 31.72
C THR A 384 -2.30 11.16 30.72
N ILE A 385 -2.81 11.78 29.65
CA ILE A 385 -1.94 12.37 28.64
C ILE A 385 -1.26 13.66 29.12
N SER A 386 -1.86 14.39 30.06
CA SER A 386 -1.22 15.52 30.75
C SER A 386 -0.01 15.05 31.55
N HIS A 387 -0.15 13.95 32.28
CA HIS A 387 0.96 13.34 33.01
C HIS A 387 2.09 12.90 32.07
N LEU A 388 1.74 12.28 30.94
CA LEU A 388 2.72 11.87 29.92
C LEU A 388 3.48 13.07 29.34
N ALA A 389 2.76 14.16 29.05
CA ALA A 389 3.29 15.40 28.51
C ALA A 389 4.06 16.25 29.53
N GLY A 390 3.79 16.10 30.83
CA GLY A 390 4.34 16.95 31.88
C GLY A 390 3.77 18.37 31.86
N CYS A 391 2.58 18.58 31.28
CA CYS A 391 1.88 19.86 31.23
C CYS A 391 0.37 19.68 31.24
N GLU A 392 -0.37 20.77 31.49
CA GLU A 392 -1.84 20.77 31.53
C GLU A 392 -2.44 20.44 30.16
N TYR A 393 -3.55 19.66 30.14
CA TYR A 393 -4.21 19.23 28.91
C TYR A 393 -4.54 20.38 27.93
N PRO A 394 -5.07 21.55 28.36
CA PRO A 394 -5.31 22.66 27.45
C PRO A 394 -4.05 23.15 26.73
N ALA A 395 -2.91 23.18 27.41
CA ALA A 395 -1.63 23.59 26.83
C ALA A 395 -1.13 22.56 25.81
N LEU A 396 -1.26 21.26 26.12
CA LEU A 396 -0.98 20.21 25.14
C LEU A 396 -1.88 20.34 23.91
N ARG A 397 -3.17 20.60 24.11
CA ARG A 397 -4.15 20.75 23.03
C ARG A 397 -3.83 21.95 22.12
N GLU A 398 -3.35 23.06 22.68
CA GLU A 398 -2.86 24.22 21.90
C GLU A 398 -1.65 23.88 21.01
N ILE A 399 -0.78 22.96 21.45
CA ILE A 399 0.34 22.46 20.64
C ILE A 399 -0.16 21.54 19.51
N LEU A 400 -1.13 20.67 19.81
CA LEU A 400 -1.58 19.62 18.88
C LEU A 400 -2.52 20.15 17.77
N ILE A 401 -3.37 21.15 18.05
CA ILE A 401 -4.34 21.69 17.09
C ILE A 401 -3.69 22.19 15.79
N PRO A 402 -2.61 22.99 15.81
CA PRO A 402 -1.91 23.41 14.60
C PRO A 402 -1.43 22.23 13.76
N TRP A 403 -0.87 21.19 14.40
CA TRP A 403 -0.35 20.02 13.69
C TRP A 403 -1.43 19.18 13.03
N ASN A 404 -2.66 19.15 13.56
CA ASN A 404 -3.79 18.51 12.88
C ASN A 404 -4.19 19.21 11.57
N GLN A 405 -3.87 20.50 11.42
CA GLN A 405 -4.21 21.30 10.24
C GLN A 405 -3.04 21.43 9.25
N LYS A 406 -1.82 21.08 9.63
CA LYS A 406 -0.65 21.14 8.75
C LYS A 406 -0.66 20.01 7.71
N PRO A 407 0.07 20.18 6.58
CA PRO A 407 0.25 19.13 5.57
C PRO A 407 0.89 17.89 6.19
N ASP A 408 0.46 16.70 5.73
CA ASP A 408 0.92 15.42 6.25
C ASP A 408 0.94 15.37 7.79
N PRO A 409 -0.22 15.56 8.43
CA PRO A 409 -0.27 15.82 9.86
C PRO A 409 0.14 14.58 10.66
N PRO A 410 0.94 14.72 11.73
CA PRO A 410 1.32 13.59 12.58
C PRO A 410 0.14 13.05 13.38
N ILE A 411 -0.85 13.91 13.64
CA ILE A 411 -2.01 13.64 14.49
C ILE A 411 -3.29 14.12 13.81
N ARG A 412 -4.39 13.46 14.14
CA ARG A 412 -5.73 13.82 13.65
C ARG A 412 -6.71 13.84 14.81
N LEU A 413 -7.62 14.81 14.78
CA LEU A 413 -8.82 14.82 15.62
C LEU A 413 -10.02 14.46 14.75
N VAL A 414 -10.66 13.33 15.05
CA VAL A 414 -11.90 12.89 14.39
C VAL A 414 -12.98 12.80 15.45
N ASP A 415 -14.04 13.60 15.29
CA ASP A 415 -15.07 13.83 16.30
C ASP A 415 -14.48 14.31 17.63
N HIS A 416 -14.28 13.39 18.57
CA HIS A 416 -13.72 13.60 19.90
C HIS A 416 -12.50 12.70 20.14
N THR A 417 -12.00 12.00 19.13
CA THR A 417 -10.86 11.10 19.30
C THR A 417 -9.62 11.67 18.62
N TRP A 418 -8.58 11.91 19.42
CA TRP A 418 -7.24 12.17 18.92
C TRP A 418 -6.57 10.85 18.55
N MET A 419 -5.86 10.84 17.42
CA MET A 419 -5.11 9.67 16.95
C MET A 419 -3.87 10.10 16.18
N VAL A 420 -2.77 9.36 16.32
CA VAL A 420 -1.61 9.49 15.42
C VAL A 420 -2.01 8.98 14.03
N ALA A 421 -1.74 9.77 12.98
CA ALA A 421 -2.25 9.50 11.64
C ALA A 421 -1.69 8.21 11.01
N ALA A 422 -0.39 7.97 11.21
CA ALA A 422 0.33 6.78 10.78
C ALA A 422 1.32 6.37 11.88
N ARG A 423 0.92 5.38 12.70
CA ARG A 423 1.60 5.00 13.96
C ARG A 423 3.05 4.55 13.75
N GLU A 424 3.24 3.57 12.86
CA GLU A 424 4.55 3.03 12.49
C GLU A 424 5.48 4.12 11.91
N ASP A 425 4.99 4.91 10.95
CA ASP A 425 5.75 6.01 10.33
C ASP A 425 6.14 7.09 11.34
N ALA A 426 5.21 7.50 12.22
CA ALA A 426 5.50 8.45 13.29
C ALA A 426 6.51 7.89 14.30
N TRP A 427 6.44 6.59 14.61
CA TRP A 427 7.40 5.92 15.49
C TRP A 427 8.81 5.98 14.91
N LEU A 428 8.99 5.57 13.65
CA LEU A 428 10.28 5.59 12.96
C LEU A 428 10.89 7.01 12.89
N LEU A 429 10.06 8.05 12.83
CA LEU A 429 10.49 9.44 12.74
C LEU A 429 10.79 10.09 14.11
N LEU A 430 10.09 9.68 15.17
CA LEU A 430 10.11 10.36 16.47
C LEU A 430 10.80 9.58 17.58
N ALA A 431 10.89 8.25 17.51
CA ALA A 431 11.43 7.41 18.58
C ALA A 431 12.87 7.79 18.98
N ARG A 432 13.66 8.31 18.05
CA ARG A 432 15.02 8.86 18.29
C ARG A 432 15.07 10.01 19.32
N TYR A 433 13.95 10.64 19.63
CA TYR A 433 13.85 11.72 20.62
C TYR A 433 13.37 11.26 22.00
N LEU A 434 13.04 9.97 22.16
CA LEU A 434 12.67 9.39 23.46
C LEU A 434 13.87 9.38 24.41
N THR A 435 13.62 9.72 25.68
CA THR A 435 14.60 9.69 26.77
C THR A 435 14.09 8.80 27.89
N ASP A 436 14.96 8.37 28.80
CA ASP A 436 14.58 7.55 29.96
C ASP A 436 13.46 8.21 30.78
N ASP A 437 13.54 9.52 31.08
CA ASP A 437 12.49 10.23 31.82
C ASP A 437 11.10 10.13 31.16
N VAL A 438 11.05 10.14 29.82
CA VAL A 438 9.79 10.04 29.06
C VAL A 438 9.26 8.60 29.13
N LEU A 439 10.15 7.61 29.01
CA LEU A 439 9.81 6.20 29.06
C LEU A 439 9.40 5.74 30.47
N GLU A 440 9.97 6.31 31.52
CA GLU A 440 9.57 6.08 32.91
C GLU A 440 8.14 6.60 33.18
N ARG A 441 7.78 7.78 32.65
CA ARG A 441 6.39 8.27 32.73
C ARG A 441 5.43 7.39 31.95
N PHE A 442 5.85 6.91 30.77
CA PHE A 442 5.06 5.97 29.98
C PHE A 442 4.85 4.64 30.70
N GLU A 443 5.89 4.07 31.32
CA GLU A 443 5.79 2.86 32.13
C GLU A 443 4.75 3.02 33.24
N ALA A 444 4.82 4.10 34.02
CA ALA A 444 3.86 4.36 35.09
C ALA A 444 2.40 4.39 34.57
N ILE A 445 2.18 5.07 33.44
CA ILE A 445 0.86 5.17 32.81
C ILE A 445 0.39 3.83 32.24
N ALA A 446 1.27 3.09 31.56
CA ALA A 446 0.92 1.78 31.02
C ALA A 446 0.52 0.81 32.14
N LEU A 447 1.21 0.83 33.27
CA LEU A 447 0.91 0.01 34.44
C LEU A 447 -0.40 0.37 35.14
N GLU A 448 -0.80 1.63 35.09
CA GLU A 448 -2.07 2.12 35.62
C GLU A 448 -3.23 1.75 34.69
N VAL A 449 -3.14 2.14 33.42
CA VAL A 449 -4.22 2.04 32.44
C VAL A 449 -4.47 0.60 31.98
N LEU A 450 -3.41 -0.16 31.70
CA LEU A 450 -3.55 -1.58 31.31
C LEU A 450 -3.77 -2.49 32.52
N GLY A 451 -3.38 -2.06 33.71
CA GLY A 451 -3.63 -2.76 34.97
C GLY A 451 -5.08 -2.62 35.47
N GLU A 452 -5.91 -1.84 34.79
CA GLU A 452 -7.30 -1.58 35.17
C GLU A 452 -8.22 -2.77 34.85
N LYS A 453 -8.95 -3.26 35.85
CA LYS A 453 -9.99 -4.28 35.68
C LYS A 453 -11.27 -3.64 35.14
N ASP A 454 -11.84 -4.25 34.10
CA ASP A 454 -13.10 -3.83 33.51
C ASP A 454 -14.26 -4.18 34.45
N PRO A 455 -15.02 -3.18 34.96
CA PRO A 455 -16.11 -3.40 35.89
C PRO A 455 -17.24 -4.26 35.32
N GLN A 456 -17.31 -4.48 34.01
CA GLN A 456 -18.30 -5.39 33.41
C GLN A 456 -18.20 -6.81 33.97
N TYR A 457 -17.00 -7.24 34.39
CA TYR A 457 -16.78 -8.60 34.92
C TYR A 457 -17.24 -8.77 36.37
N GLU A 458 -17.75 -7.71 37.00
CA GLU A 458 -18.51 -7.79 38.25
C GLU A 458 -19.98 -8.18 38.01
N LEU A 459 -20.45 -8.11 36.77
CA LEU A 459 -21.81 -8.48 36.37
C LEU A 459 -21.91 -9.97 35.98
N PRO A 460 -23.08 -10.60 36.21
CA PRO A 460 -23.41 -11.90 35.62
C PRO A 460 -23.25 -11.90 34.10
N VAL A 461 -22.87 -13.04 33.49
CA VAL A 461 -22.56 -13.16 32.06
C VAL A 461 -23.67 -12.55 31.18
N ASN A 462 -24.93 -12.92 31.45
CA ASN A 462 -26.11 -12.47 30.71
C ASN A 462 -26.49 -10.98 30.90
N GLU A 463 -25.81 -10.26 31.80
CA GLU A 463 -26.00 -8.82 32.04
C GLU A 463 -24.82 -7.97 31.53
N ARG A 464 -23.71 -8.57 31.11
CA ARG A 464 -22.51 -7.83 30.68
C ARG A 464 -22.74 -6.94 29.47
N TRP A 465 -23.60 -7.35 28.53
CA TRP A 465 -23.96 -6.51 27.38
C TRP A 465 -24.71 -5.22 27.79
N LEU A 466 -25.26 -5.16 29.01
CA LEU A 466 -25.89 -3.98 29.63
C LEU A 466 -24.91 -3.16 30.49
N ALA A 467 -23.62 -3.50 30.54
CA ALA A 467 -22.66 -2.88 31.46
C ALA A 467 -22.65 -1.33 31.37
N ASN A 468 -22.70 -0.77 30.16
CA ASN A 468 -22.81 0.67 29.95
C ASN A 468 -24.07 1.28 30.60
N ILE A 469 -25.20 0.59 30.56
CA ILE A 469 -26.46 1.01 31.18
C ILE A 469 -26.35 0.96 32.71
N HIS A 470 -25.61 -0.01 33.24
CA HIS A 470 -25.31 -0.14 34.66
C HIS A 470 -24.18 0.80 35.14
N GLY A 471 -23.60 1.63 34.26
CA GLY A 471 -22.45 2.48 34.58
C GLY A 471 -21.17 1.69 34.90
N LYS A 472 -21.11 0.42 34.50
CA LYS A 472 -19.97 -0.49 34.64
C LYS A 472 -19.06 -0.36 33.43
N THR A 473 -18.45 0.82 33.28
CA THR A 473 -17.53 1.12 32.19
C THR A 473 -16.11 1.28 32.72
N PRO A 474 -15.09 0.91 31.94
CA PRO A 474 -13.71 1.25 32.26
C PRO A 474 -13.52 2.75 32.52
N ILE A 475 -12.58 3.06 33.42
CA ILE A 475 -12.14 4.41 33.78
C ILE A 475 -11.47 5.08 32.57
N HIS A 476 -10.58 4.36 31.90
CA HIS A 476 -9.89 4.84 30.70
C HIS A 476 -10.57 4.34 29.43
N SER A 477 -10.54 5.16 28.38
CA SER A 477 -11.14 4.76 27.11
C SER A 477 -10.43 3.55 26.49
N VAL A 478 -11.19 2.73 25.76
CA VAL A 478 -10.63 1.63 24.94
C VAL A 478 -9.60 2.13 23.92
N HIS A 479 -9.72 3.40 23.50
CA HIS A 479 -8.79 4.05 22.59
C HIS A 479 -7.40 4.23 23.23
N LEU A 480 -7.34 4.72 24.46
CA LEU A 480 -6.10 4.89 25.20
C LEU A 480 -5.48 3.56 25.57
N ARG A 481 -6.28 2.62 26.09
CA ARG A 481 -5.81 1.26 26.41
C ARG A 481 -5.19 0.57 25.19
N GLY A 482 -5.88 0.61 24.05
CA GLY A 482 -5.36 0.06 22.80
C GLY A 482 -4.11 0.77 22.30
N GLY A 483 -4.07 2.10 22.35
CA GLY A 483 -2.91 2.88 21.92
C GLY A 483 -1.65 2.62 22.74
N LEU A 484 -1.78 2.44 24.06
CA LEU A 484 -0.66 2.07 24.94
C LEU A 484 -0.15 0.65 24.65
N ALA A 485 -1.05 -0.32 24.47
CA ALA A 485 -0.68 -1.69 24.10
C ALA A 485 0.04 -1.73 22.72
N GLU A 486 -0.46 -0.96 21.76
CA GLU A 486 0.16 -0.81 20.44
C GLU A 486 1.56 -0.17 20.54
N THR A 487 1.73 0.83 21.40
CA THR A 487 3.04 1.45 21.66
C THR A 487 4.05 0.45 22.22
N LEU A 488 3.63 -0.46 23.10
CA LEU A 488 4.50 -1.54 23.59
C LEU A 488 4.95 -2.48 22.46
N ALA A 489 4.06 -2.82 21.52
CA ALA A 489 4.40 -3.67 20.39
C ALA A 489 5.34 -2.95 19.38
N LEU A 490 5.06 -1.67 19.09
CA LEU A 490 5.90 -0.83 18.25
C LEU A 490 7.30 -0.65 18.83
N MET A 491 7.41 -0.33 20.13
CA MET A 491 8.72 -0.12 20.76
C MET A 491 9.54 -1.39 20.80
N ALA A 492 8.92 -2.54 21.05
CA ALA A 492 9.61 -3.83 21.06
C ALA A 492 10.12 -4.21 19.66
N SER A 493 9.37 -3.87 18.61
CA SER A 493 9.66 -4.32 17.24
C SER A 493 10.54 -3.37 16.44
N LEU A 494 10.50 -2.06 16.73
CA LEU A 494 11.12 -1.01 15.91
C LEU A 494 12.18 -0.18 16.63
N SER A 495 12.44 -0.42 17.93
CA SER A 495 13.38 0.37 18.73
C SER A 495 14.54 -0.42 19.32
N ASP A 496 15.21 -1.23 18.49
CA ASP A 496 16.50 -1.87 18.86
C ASP A 496 17.57 -0.83 19.24
N GLN A 497 17.41 0.42 18.81
CA GLN A 497 18.34 1.52 19.05
C GLN A 497 17.60 2.80 19.46
N CYS A 498 16.86 2.80 20.56
CA CYS A 498 16.50 4.05 21.24
C CYS A 498 17.80 4.80 21.60
N THR A 499 18.25 5.70 20.72
CA THR A 499 19.62 6.27 20.75
C THR A 499 19.95 7.03 22.04
N SER A 500 18.93 7.39 22.82
CA SER A 500 19.06 8.17 24.06
C SER A 500 18.48 7.47 25.29
N SER A 501 18.17 6.17 25.22
CA SER A 501 17.72 5.35 26.37
C SER A 501 18.79 4.36 26.80
N THR A 502 18.83 4.04 28.10
CA THR A 502 19.73 3.02 28.67
C THR A 502 19.29 1.59 28.39
N LYS A 503 18.02 1.37 28.04
CA LYS A 503 17.43 0.08 27.67
C LYS A 503 16.96 0.12 26.21
N SER A 504 17.01 -1.01 25.53
CA SER A 504 16.33 -1.22 24.25
C SER A 504 14.81 -1.12 24.40
N GLY A 505 14.11 -0.89 23.30
CA GLY A 505 12.64 -0.91 23.30
C GLY A 505 12.08 -2.27 23.75
N GLN A 506 12.73 -3.38 23.39
CA GLN A 506 12.37 -4.72 23.84
C GLN A 506 12.50 -4.89 25.36
N GLU A 507 13.57 -4.39 25.96
CA GLU A 507 13.78 -4.48 27.41
C GLU A 507 12.73 -3.69 28.20
N TRP A 508 12.35 -2.50 27.73
CA TRP A 508 11.25 -1.73 28.29
C TRP A 508 9.91 -2.46 28.17
N ALA A 509 9.58 -2.96 26.98
CA ALA A 509 8.34 -3.72 26.76
C ALA A 509 8.28 -4.96 27.67
N ASN A 510 9.36 -5.73 27.74
CA ASN A 510 9.46 -6.90 28.62
C ASN A 510 9.24 -6.53 30.09
N SER A 511 9.87 -5.45 30.56
CA SER A 511 9.72 -4.95 31.93
C SER A 511 8.27 -4.57 32.25
N ILE A 512 7.65 -3.75 31.41
CA ILE A 512 6.29 -3.26 31.59
C ILE A 512 5.28 -4.41 31.55
N VAL A 513 5.36 -5.26 30.52
CA VAL A 513 4.45 -6.40 30.37
C VAL A 513 4.58 -7.38 31.54
N ARG A 514 5.80 -7.64 32.03
CA ARG A 514 6.02 -8.48 33.21
C ARG A 514 5.33 -7.89 34.43
N MET A 515 5.50 -6.60 34.70
CA MET A 515 4.85 -5.93 35.81
C MET A 515 3.32 -5.86 35.69
N ILE A 516 2.76 -5.83 34.47
CA ILE A 516 1.31 -5.96 34.26
C ILE A 516 0.85 -7.36 34.69
N PHE A 517 1.52 -8.42 34.22
CA PHE A 517 1.14 -9.79 34.55
C PHE A 517 1.42 -10.17 36.01
N ASP A 518 2.44 -9.61 36.65
CA ASP A 518 2.71 -9.80 38.09
C ASP A 518 1.58 -9.25 38.98
N LYS A 519 0.79 -8.28 38.48
CA LYS A 519 -0.41 -7.77 39.17
C LYS A 519 -1.63 -8.66 39.00
N VAL A 520 -1.59 -9.68 38.14
CA VAL A 520 -2.72 -10.56 37.90
C VAL A 520 -2.91 -11.49 39.09
N THR A 521 -3.99 -11.27 39.83
CA THR A 521 -4.39 -12.10 40.97
C THR A 521 -5.62 -12.97 40.68
N ASP A 522 -6.33 -12.71 39.59
CA ASP A 522 -7.56 -13.37 39.19
C ASP A 522 -7.79 -13.29 37.67
N TRP A 523 -8.81 -14.00 37.19
CA TRP A 523 -9.17 -14.05 35.76
C TRP A 523 -9.70 -12.73 35.21
N GLN A 524 -10.18 -11.81 36.06
CA GLN A 524 -10.82 -10.57 35.61
C GLN A 524 -9.82 -9.64 34.94
N LEU A 525 -8.57 -9.55 35.42
CA LEU A 525 -7.55 -8.75 34.74
C LEU A 525 -7.16 -9.36 33.39
N TRP A 526 -7.02 -10.69 33.30
CA TRP A 526 -6.85 -11.38 32.01
C TRP A 526 -7.98 -11.06 31.04
N ALA A 527 -9.22 -11.11 31.52
CA ALA A 527 -10.39 -10.80 30.71
C ALA A 527 -10.44 -9.33 30.27
N SER A 528 -9.99 -8.41 31.11
CA SER A 528 -9.90 -6.97 30.83
C SER A 528 -8.82 -6.64 29.81
N LEU A 529 -7.78 -7.47 29.75
CA LEU A 529 -6.70 -7.38 28.76
C LEU A 529 -7.01 -8.12 27.47
N SER A 530 -8.05 -8.96 27.42
CA SER A 530 -8.36 -9.85 26.29
C SER A 530 -8.23 -9.18 24.90
N PRO A 531 -8.81 -7.98 24.64
CA PRO A 531 -8.67 -7.32 23.34
C PRO A 531 -7.25 -6.89 22.97
N PHE A 532 -6.35 -6.82 23.95
CA PHE A 532 -4.98 -6.32 23.83
C PHE A 532 -3.92 -7.41 24.02
N LEU A 533 -4.30 -8.62 24.46
CA LEU A 533 -3.37 -9.74 24.64
C LEU A 533 -2.54 -10.04 23.39
N PRO A 534 -3.07 -9.98 22.14
CA PRO A 534 -2.25 -10.18 20.94
C PRO A 534 -1.07 -9.19 20.84
N LEU A 535 -1.32 -7.91 21.09
CA LEU A 535 -0.29 -6.86 21.08
C LEU A 535 0.70 -7.03 22.23
N LEU A 536 0.24 -7.40 23.42
CA LEU A 536 1.12 -7.62 24.58
C LEU A 536 2.00 -8.86 24.39
N ALA A 537 1.45 -9.92 23.81
CA ALA A 537 2.20 -11.12 23.43
C ALA A 537 3.25 -10.79 22.38
N GLU A 538 2.89 -10.04 21.34
CA GLU A 538 3.83 -9.60 20.32
C GLU A 538 4.94 -8.68 20.86
N ALA A 539 4.59 -7.79 21.80
CA ALA A 539 5.51 -6.88 22.46
C ALA A 539 6.54 -7.64 23.32
N ALA A 540 6.11 -8.59 24.14
CA ALA A 540 6.97 -9.34 25.06
C ALA A 540 6.68 -10.86 25.02
N PRO A 541 7.09 -11.57 23.96
CA PRO A 541 6.70 -12.96 23.71
C PRO A 541 7.03 -13.92 24.84
N GLU A 542 8.27 -13.90 25.32
CA GLU A 542 8.72 -14.83 26.37
C GLU A 542 8.04 -14.54 27.70
N VAL A 543 7.90 -13.26 28.05
CA VAL A 543 7.21 -12.83 29.28
C VAL A 543 5.75 -13.27 29.27
N PHE A 544 5.07 -13.11 28.13
CA PHE A 544 3.69 -13.54 27.96
C PHE A 544 3.56 -15.06 28.10
N LEU A 545 4.40 -15.84 27.41
CA LEU A 545 4.39 -17.30 27.46
C LEU A 545 4.69 -17.81 28.88
N GLU A 546 5.65 -17.20 29.58
CA GLU A 546 5.97 -17.50 30.98
C GLU A 546 4.76 -17.24 31.90
N ALA A 547 4.06 -16.12 31.73
CA ALA A 547 2.89 -15.77 32.53
C ALA A 547 1.73 -16.75 32.30
N VAL A 548 1.46 -17.14 31.05
CA VAL A 548 0.45 -18.14 30.71
C VAL A 548 0.84 -19.52 31.25
N GLU A 549 2.09 -19.94 31.11
CA GLU A 549 2.56 -21.22 31.64
C GLU A 549 2.46 -21.26 33.18
N HIS A 550 2.78 -20.15 33.84
CA HIS A 550 2.70 -20.05 35.30
C HIS A 550 1.27 -20.25 35.81
N ASP A 551 0.28 -19.55 35.23
CA ASP A 551 -1.13 -19.70 35.63
C ASP A 551 -1.65 -21.10 35.33
N LEU A 552 -1.40 -21.66 34.14
CA LEU A 552 -1.83 -23.02 33.77
C LEU A 552 -1.18 -24.15 34.61
N SER A 553 -0.09 -23.84 35.32
CA SER A 553 0.57 -24.78 36.23
C SER A 553 -0.03 -24.75 37.64
N ALA A 554 -0.91 -23.81 37.96
CA ALA A 554 -1.61 -23.74 39.23
C ALA A 554 -2.65 -24.87 39.37
N THR A 555 -3.04 -25.20 40.61
CA THR A 555 -4.09 -26.22 40.87
C THR A 555 -5.46 -25.79 40.36
N SER A 556 -5.72 -24.48 40.35
CA SER A 556 -6.94 -23.87 39.81
C SER A 556 -6.52 -22.68 38.95
N PRO A 557 -6.20 -22.90 37.66
CA PRO A 557 -5.76 -21.84 36.77
C PRO A 557 -6.86 -20.81 36.51
N SER A 558 -6.53 -19.53 36.62
CA SER A 558 -7.48 -18.43 36.39
C SER A 558 -7.85 -18.31 34.91
N LEU A 559 -6.96 -18.72 34.00
CA LEU A 559 -7.20 -18.64 32.56
C LEU A 559 -8.39 -19.49 32.08
N ILE A 560 -8.78 -20.53 32.84
CA ILE A 560 -9.95 -21.35 32.49
C ILE A 560 -11.25 -20.59 32.73
N ASP A 561 -11.28 -19.64 33.67
CA ASP A 561 -12.46 -18.82 33.96
C ASP A 561 -12.72 -17.78 32.83
N LEU A 562 -11.82 -17.64 31.85
CA LEU A 562 -12.06 -16.84 30.65
C LEU A 562 -13.08 -17.48 29.70
N PHE A 563 -13.38 -18.77 29.86
CA PHE A 563 -14.30 -19.53 29.00
C PHE A 563 -15.75 -19.36 29.47
N THR A 564 -16.28 -18.18 29.19
CA THR A 564 -17.61 -17.74 29.69
C THR A 564 -18.76 -18.04 28.74
N ASP A 565 -18.52 -18.68 27.59
CA ASP A 565 -19.55 -18.97 26.56
C ASP A 565 -20.29 -20.30 26.78
N VAL A 566 -20.19 -20.87 27.97
CA VAL A 566 -20.91 -22.09 28.38
C VAL A 566 -22.39 -21.78 28.69
N GLU A 567 -22.70 -20.57 29.14
CA GLU A 567 -24.06 -20.16 29.53
C GLU A 567 -24.92 -19.72 28.33
N ASP A 568 -26.25 -19.74 28.50
CA ASP A 568 -27.21 -19.23 27.52
C ASP A 568 -27.21 -17.69 27.50
N ASP A 569 -26.26 -17.10 26.76
CA ASP A 569 -26.22 -15.67 26.48
C ASP A 569 -26.79 -15.33 25.09
N ILE A 570 -27.47 -14.17 25.01
CA ILE A 570 -28.09 -13.60 23.81
C ILE A 570 -27.02 -13.02 22.87
N MET A 571 -25.90 -12.54 23.41
CA MET A 571 -24.75 -12.01 22.68
C MET A 571 -23.53 -12.90 22.92
N GLN A 572 -23.19 -13.76 21.96
CA GLN A 572 -22.07 -14.71 22.10
C GLN A 572 -20.73 -13.97 22.00
N SER A 573 -20.09 -13.71 23.14
CA SER A 573 -18.70 -13.24 23.23
C SER A 573 -18.01 -13.85 24.45
N SER A 574 -16.70 -14.03 24.41
CA SER A 574 -15.96 -14.59 25.55
C SER A 574 -14.51 -14.13 25.58
N PRO A 575 -13.97 -13.78 26.77
CA PRO A 575 -12.61 -13.26 26.88
C PRO A 575 -11.49 -14.21 26.45
N HIS A 576 -11.73 -15.53 26.43
CA HIS A 576 -10.68 -16.49 26.03
C HIS A 576 -10.22 -16.30 24.58
N THR A 577 -11.03 -15.70 23.69
CA THR A 577 -10.63 -15.53 22.28
C THR A 577 -9.38 -14.68 22.13
N GLY A 578 -9.21 -13.65 22.95
CA GLY A 578 -8.00 -12.81 22.96
C GLY A 578 -6.74 -13.57 23.36
N LEU A 579 -6.85 -14.52 24.30
CA LEU A 579 -5.74 -15.41 24.69
C LEU A 579 -5.36 -16.34 23.54
N LEU A 580 -6.35 -16.90 22.84
CA LEU A 580 -6.10 -17.77 21.69
C LEU A 580 -5.42 -17.01 20.56
N TRP A 581 -5.92 -15.82 20.21
CA TRP A 581 -5.30 -14.95 19.21
C TRP A 581 -3.86 -14.58 19.59
N ALA A 582 -3.59 -14.30 20.86
CA ALA A 582 -2.22 -14.03 21.33
C ALA A 582 -1.28 -15.23 21.13
N LEU A 583 -1.72 -16.45 21.46
CA LEU A 583 -0.91 -17.65 21.23
C LEU A 583 -0.75 -17.98 19.73
N GLU A 584 -1.78 -17.69 18.93
CA GLU A 584 -1.74 -17.78 17.46
C GLU A 584 -0.73 -16.80 16.85
N VAL A 585 -0.71 -15.54 17.29
CA VAL A 585 0.29 -14.54 16.88
C VAL A 585 1.70 -15.06 17.13
N LEU A 586 1.98 -15.58 18.33
CA LEU A 586 3.28 -16.12 18.68
C LEU A 586 3.65 -17.38 17.90
N ALA A 587 2.66 -18.20 17.51
CA ALA A 587 2.90 -19.40 16.72
C ALA A 587 3.46 -19.13 15.31
N TRP A 588 3.35 -17.90 14.81
CA TRP A 588 4.01 -17.48 13.56
C TRP A 588 5.55 -17.45 13.67
N SER A 589 6.11 -17.28 14.87
CA SER A 589 7.55 -17.37 15.11
C SER A 589 7.99 -18.83 15.29
N PRO A 590 8.98 -19.34 14.53
CA PRO A 590 9.52 -20.67 14.73
C PRO A 590 10.15 -20.88 16.12
N GLU A 591 10.60 -19.79 16.75
CA GLU A 591 11.20 -19.78 18.08
C GLU A 591 10.13 -20.00 19.16
N HIS A 592 8.97 -19.35 19.03
CA HIS A 592 7.90 -19.39 20.02
C HIS A 592 6.84 -20.48 19.76
N LEU A 593 6.76 -21.02 18.53
CA LEU A 593 5.78 -22.04 18.12
C LEU A 593 5.68 -23.21 19.10
N GLY A 594 6.82 -23.73 19.56
CA GLY A 594 6.84 -24.90 20.44
C GLY A 594 6.15 -24.64 21.78
N GLN A 595 6.40 -23.49 22.40
CA GLN A 595 5.76 -23.12 23.66
C GLN A 595 4.28 -22.80 23.45
N SER A 596 3.95 -21.99 22.43
CA SER A 596 2.54 -21.67 22.10
C SER A 596 1.71 -22.92 21.87
N ALA A 597 2.22 -23.89 21.11
CA ALA A 597 1.50 -25.13 20.82
C ALA A 597 1.29 -25.99 22.08
N ILE A 598 2.27 -26.07 22.98
CA ILE A 598 2.10 -26.82 24.23
C ILE A 598 1.10 -26.13 25.17
N LEU A 599 1.08 -24.80 25.23
CA LEU A 599 0.09 -24.06 26.04
C LEU A 599 -1.31 -24.20 25.47
N LEU A 600 -1.49 -24.13 24.14
CA LEU A 600 -2.76 -24.42 23.50
C LEU A 600 -3.22 -25.87 23.76
N ALA A 601 -2.30 -26.83 23.80
CA ALA A 601 -2.63 -28.23 24.11
C ALA A 601 -3.08 -28.40 25.57
N LYS A 602 -2.39 -27.76 26.52
CA LYS A 602 -2.82 -27.72 27.93
C LYS A 602 -4.21 -27.08 28.07
N LEU A 603 -4.46 -25.96 27.37
CA LEU A 603 -5.76 -25.30 27.33
C LEU A 603 -6.84 -26.21 26.73
N ALA A 604 -6.56 -26.90 25.62
CA ALA A 604 -7.51 -27.83 25.00
C ALA A 604 -7.92 -28.97 25.95
N ARG A 605 -6.99 -29.48 26.77
CA ARG A 605 -7.31 -30.50 27.79
C ARG A 605 -8.21 -29.94 28.89
N MET A 606 -8.08 -28.67 29.23
CA MET A 606 -8.81 -28.01 30.31
C MET A 606 -10.08 -27.27 29.84
N ASP A 607 -10.33 -27.23 28.53
CA ASP A 607 -11.45 -26.52 27.90
C ASP A 607 -12.79 -27.05 28.42
N PRO A 608 -13.65 -26.21 29.04
CA PRO A 608 -14.95 -26.63 29.53
C PRO A 608 -15.99 -26.84 28.41
N GLY A 609 -15.63 -26.54 27.16
CA GLY A 609 -16.55 -26.51 26.03
C GLY A 609 -17.39 -25.23 26.03
N GLY A 610 -18.52 -25.25 25.31
CA GLY A 610 -19.39 -24.10 25.07
C GLY A 610 -19.69 -23.90 23.58
N LYS A 611 -20.15 -22.71 23.18
CA LYS A 611 -20.79 -22.49 21.88
C LYS A 611 -19.90 -21.87 20.81
N LEU A 612 -18.81 -21.18 21.19
CA LEU A 612 -17.92 -20.56 20.22
C LEU A 612 -17.06 -21.63 19.53
N THR A 613 -16.90 -21.49 18.21
CA THR A 613 -15.98 -22.32 17.41
C THR A 613 -14.51 -22.00 17.69
N ASN A 614 -14.20 -20.83 18.25
CA ASN A 614 -12.84 -20.41 18.53
C ASN A 614 -12.31 -21.11 19.80
N ARG A 615 -11.82 -22.34 19.66
CA ARG A 615 -11.29 -23.15 20.77
C ARG A 615 -9.80 -23.46 20.63
N PRO A 616 -9.11 -23.79 21.74
CA PRO A 616 -7.67 -24.08 21.69
C PRO A 616 -7.30 -25.20 20.70
N ILE A 617 -8.12 -26.24 20.60
CA ILE A 617 -7.90 -27.34 19.65
C ILE A 617 -7.99 -26.88 18.19
N ASN A 618 -8.89 -25.94 17.87
CA ASN A 618 -9.02 -25.41 16.52
C ASN A 618 -7.84 -24.51 16.15
N SER A 619 -7.30 -23.72 17.08
CA SER A 619 -6.05 -22.97 16.88
C SER A 619 -4.89 -23.93 16.59
N LEU A 620 -4.73 -25.01 17.37
CA LEU A 620 -3.72 -26.04 17.12
C LEU A 620 -3.86 -26.67 15.73
N GLN A 621 -5.06 -27.10 15.36
CA GLN A 621 -5.33 -27.69 14.05
C GLN A 621 -4.89 -26.74 12.93
N ARG A 622 -5.30 -25.46 12.97
CA ARG A 622 -4.93 -24.45 11.96
C ARG A 622 -3.42 -24.20 11.88
N ILE A 623 -2.72 -24.21 13.01
CA ILE A 623 -1.26 -24.06 13.05
C ILE A 623 -0.56 -25.25 12.38
N PHE A 624 -1.06 -26.47 12.57
CA PHE A 624 -0.40 -27.71 12.15
C PHE A 624 -0.95 -28.36 10.88
N LEU A 625 -1.99 -27.81 10.22
CA LEU A 625 -2.48 -28.28 8.92
C LEU A 625 -1.30 -28.59 7.97
N THR A 626 -1.27 -29.79 7.40
CA THR A 626 -0.14 -30.23 6.56
C THR A 626 -0.03 -29.42 5.26
N TRP A 627 -1.18 -28.94 4.77
CA TRP A 627 -1.34 -28.27 3.49
C TRP A 627 -1.54 -26.74 3.60
N HIS A 628 -1.81 -26.23 4.81
CA HIS A 628 -1.95 -24.79 5.08
C HIS A 628 -1.59 -24.44 6.55
N PRO A 629 -0.34 -24.65 6.98
CA PRO A 629 0.10 -24.33 8.33
C PRO A 629 0.12 -22.82 8.55
N CYS A 630 -0.43 -22.39 9.68
CA CYS A 630 -0.39 -21.00 10.10
C CYS A 630 0.85 -20.72 10.96
N THR A 631 2.04 -20.97 10.38
CA THR A 631 3.35 -20.69 10.98
C THR A 631 4.41 -20.60 9.89
N THR A 632 5.55 -19.96 10.18
CA THR A 632 6.71 -19.95 9.28
C THR A 632 7.73 -21.05 9.58
N ALA A 633 7.48 -21.89 10.59
CA ALA A 633 8.33 -23.02 10.91
C ALA A 633 8.31 -24.08 9.79
N ASN A 634 9.49 -24.63 9.48
CA ASN A 634 9.63 -25.70 8.50
C ASN A 634 8.97 -27.01 8.97
N LEU A 635 8.77 -27.95 8.04
CA LEU A 635 8.12 -29.24 8.32
C LEU A 635 8.80 -30.02 9.46
N GLU A 636 10.12 -30.11 9.49
CA GLU A 636 10.85 -30.87 10.52
C GLU A 636 10.59 -30.31 11.92
N ARG A 637 10.60 -28.98 12.05
CA ARG A 637 10.28 -28.31 13.31
C ARG A 637 8.84 -28.58 13.72
N ARG A 638 7.88 -28.49 12.78
CA ARG A 638 6.46 -28.80 13.04
C ARG A 638 6.27 -30.23 13.54
N LEU A 639 6.85 -31.22 12.86
CA LEU A 639 6.78 -32.64 13.26
C LEU A 639 7.40 -32.87 14.63
N SER A 640 8.56 -32.27 14.92
CA SER A 640 9.19 -32.40 16.24
C SER A 640 8.32 -31.87 17.38
N ILE A 641 7.55 -30.80 17.13
CA ILE A 641 6.64 -30.23 18.13
C ILE A 641 5.39 -31.11 18.30
N LEU A 642 4.87 -31.69 17.21
CA LEU A 642 3.80 -32.69 17.29
C LEU A 642 4.23 -33.87 18.17
N ASP A 643 5.47 -34.35 18.06
CA ASP A 643 5.99 -35.43 18.91
C ASP A 643 6.06 -35.03 20.40
N VAL A 644 6.38 -33.77 20.70
CA VAL A 644 6.31 -33.26 22.08
C VAL A 644 4.87 -33.21 22.59
N ILE A 645 3.90 -32.80 21.76
CA ILE A 645 2.47 -32.77 22.12
C ILE A 645 1.96 -34.20 22.34
N ARG A 646 2.31 -35.16 21.47
CA ARG A 646 1.98 -36.59 21.62
C ARG A 646 2.44 -37.15 22.97
N HIS A 647 3.65 -36.78 23.39
CA HIS A 647 4.19 -37.24 24.67
C HIS A 647 3.54 -36.56 25.89
N ARG A 648 3.33 -35.23 25.83
CA ARG A 648 2.88 -34.45 26.98
C ARG A 648 1.37 -34.42 27.16
N GLU A 649 0.61 -34.39 26.07
CA GLU A 649 -0.85 -34.24 26.05
C GLU A 649 -1.49 -35.26 25.06
N PRO A 650 -1.37 -36.58 25.30
CA PRO A 650 -1.65 -37.64 24.31
C PRO A 650 -3.10 -37.69 23.82
N ARG A 651 -4.07 -37.30 24.66
CA ARG A 651 -5.48 -37.24 24.23
C ARG A 651 -5.71 -36.11 23.24
N VAL A 652 -5.21 -34.92 23.55
CA VAL A 652 -5.29 -33.74 22.67
C VAL A 652 -4.50 -34.00 21.37
N ALA A 653 -3.35 -34.67 21.47
CA ALA A 653 -2.55 -35.04 20.31
C ALA A 653 -3.33 -35.94 19.34
N TRP A 654 -4.10 -36.91 19.84
CA TRP A 654 -4.94 -37.77 18.99
C TRP A 654 -5.95 -36.93 18.19
N ASP A 655 -6.68 -36.03 18.87
CA ASP A 655 -7.66 -35.15 18.22
C ASP A 655 -7.01 -34.17 17.24
N LEU A 656 -5.77 -33.75 17.49
CA LEU A 656 -5.01 -32.89 16.59
C LEU A 656 -4.58 -33.65 15.33
N VAL A 657 -3.85 -34.76 15.51
CA VAL A 657 -3.17 -35.49 14.41
C VAL A 657 -4.20 -36.06 13.41
N THR A 658 -5.39 -36.46 13.89
CA THR A 658 -6.49 -36.95 13.05
C THR A 658 -7.17 -35.86 12.19
N ASN A 659 -6.98 -34.58 12.51
CA ASN A 659 -7.68 -33.45 11.88
C ASN A 659 -6.76 -32.49 11.10
N ILE A 660 -5.46 -32.82 10.95
CA ILE A 660 -4.50 -31.97 10.22
C ILE A 660 -4.18 -32.45 8.80
N LEU A 661 -4.67 -33.63 8.42
CA LEU A 661 -4.50 -34.20 7.08
C LEU A 661 -5.36 -33.48 6.03
N PRO A 662 -4.97 -33.52 4.74
CA PRO A 662 -5.80 -32.99 3.66
C PRO A 662 -7.08 -33.81 3.51
N SER A 663 -8.21 -33.15 3.21
CA SER A 663 -9.46 -33.80 2.84
C SER A 663 -10.09 -33.08 1.64
N ARG A 664 -10.82 -33.81 0.78
CA ARG A 664 -11.34 -33.33 -0.51
C ARG A 664 -12.27 -32.10 -0.43
N HIS A 665 -12.83 -31.82 0.74
CA HIS A 665 -13.72 -30.67 0.98
C HIS A 665 -13.24 -29.76 2.12
N ALA A 666 -11.99 -29.91 2.56
CA ALA A 666 -11.45 -29.11 3.65
C ALA A 666 -11.28 -27.63 3.26
N VAL A 667 -11.65 -26.74 4.18
CA VAL A 667 -11.42 -25.30 4.08
C VAL A 667 -10.52 -24.89 5.24
N ALA A 668 -9.41 -24.23 4.94
CA ALA A 668 -8.52 -23.66 5.94
C ALA A 668 -8.95 -22.23 6.24
N PHE A 669 -8.89 -21.88 7.52
CA PHE A 669 -9.07 -20.50 7.99
C PHE A 669 -7.74 -20.01 8.55
N PRO A 670 -7.36 -18.74 8.27
CA PRO A 670 -6.15 -18.17 8.85
C PRO A 670 -6.29 -18.01 10.37
N THR A 671 -5.17 -18.03 11.06
CA THR A 671 -5.07 -17.61 12.47
C THR A 671 -4.73 -16.12 12.55
N ASP A 672 -4.81 -15.56 13.76
CA ASP A 672 -4.34 -14.19 14.04
C ASP A 672 -2.84 -14.07 13.74
N LYS A 673 -2.40 -12.89 13.28
CA LYS A 673 -1.04 -12.63 12.75
C LYS A 673 -0.39 -11.46 13.50
N PRO A 674 0.95 -11.49 13.70
CA PRO A 674 1.68 -10.34 14.22
C PRO A 674 1.44 -9.10 13.34
N GLU A 675 1.34 -7.93 13.98
CA GLU A 675 1.11 -6.65 13.32
C GLU A 675 2.41 -5.88 13.04
N TYR A 676 3.45 -6.03 13.89
CA TYR A 676 4.69 -5.25 13.85
C TYR A 676 5.96 -6.09 13.73
N ARG A 677 5.95 -7.35 14.19
CA ARG A 677 7.09 -8.27 14.09
C ARG A 677 7.21 -8.81 12.67
N ASN A 678 8.43 -8.84 12.16
CA ASN A 678 8.76 -9.38 10.84
C ASN A 678 8.85 -10.92 10.83
N TRP A 679 7.90 -11.61 11.46
CA TRP A 679 7.85 -13.09 11.47
C TRP A 679 7.23 -13.66 10.20
N LEU A 680 6.37 -12.90 9.51
CA LEU A 680 5.80 -13.33 8.24
C LEU A 680 6.71 -12.89 7.07
N PRO A 681 6.89 -13.75 6.06
CA PRO A 681 7.54 -13.33 4.82
C PRO A 681 6.66 -12.31 4.08
N GLU A 682 7.29 -11.42 3.32
CA GLU A 682 6.59 -10.48 2.44
C GLU A 682 5.85 -11.21 1.30
N GLU A 683 6.35 -12.37 0.90
CA GLU A 683 5.77 -13.21 -0.15
C GLU A 683 4.72 -14.19 0.41
N LYS A 684 3.79 -14.62 -0.45
CA LYS A 684 2.78 -15.62 -0.08
C LYS A 684 3.46 -16.95 0.23
N ILE A 685 3.23 -17.48 1.42
CA ILE A 685 3.64 -18.84 1.79
C ILE A 685 2.92 -19.82 0.86
N SER A 686 3.69 -20.51 0.03
CA SER A 686 3.23 -21.57 -0.86
C SER A 686 3.98 -22.84 -0.53
N ILE A 687 3.24 -23.90 -0.21
CA ILE A 687 3.84 -25.19 0.15
C ILE A 687 3.86 -26.09 -1.07
N PRO A 688 5.03 -26.58 -1.50
CA PRO A 688 5.11 -27.53 -2.61
C PRO A 688 4.30 -28.79 -2.31
N PHE A 689 3.63 -29.34 -3.33
CA PHE A 689 2.87 -30.58 -3.19
C PHE A 689 3.71 -31.74 -2.62
N ALA A 690 5.01 -31.79 -2.95
CA ALA A 690 5.94 -32.77 -2.39
C ALA A 690 6.10 -32.64 -0.86
N GLU A 691 6.10 -31.41 -0.31
CA GLU A 691 6.14 -31.21 1.14
C GLU A 691 4.81 -31.59 1.79
N ILE A 692 3.67 -31.29 1.14
CA ILE A 692 2.35 -31.72 1.62
C ILE A 692 2.28 -33.24 1.71
N SER A 693 2.68 -33.95 0.65
CA SER A 693 2.70 -35.42 0.62
C SER A 693 3.63 -35.98 1.70
N LYS A 694 4.85 -35.44 1.85
CA LYS A 694 5.78 -35.85 2.91
C LYS A 694 5.17 -35.63 4.30
N ALA A 695 4.53 -34.49 4.53
CA ALA A 695 3.89 -34.17 5.79
C ALA A 695 2.73 -35.13 6.11
N SER A 696 1.90 -35.46 5.12
CA SER A 696 0.82 -36.43 5.28
C SER A 696 1.34 -37.82 5.66
N THR A 697 2.34 -38.34 4.95
CA THR A 697 2.94 -39.65 5.26
C THR A 697 3.53 -39.68 6.67
N GLU A 698 4.23 -38.63 7.08
CA GLU A 698 4.80 -38.51 8.44
C GLU A 698 3.73 -38.42 9.53
N VAL A 699 2.57 -37.82 9.24
CA VAL A 699 1.42 -37.78 10.15
C VAL A 699 0.73 -39.15 10.23
N VAL A 700 0.55 -39.85 9.10
CA VAL A 700 -0.02 -41.20 9.06
C VAL A 700 0.85 -42.19 9.82
N HIS A 701 2.18 -42.11 9.69
CA HIS A 701 3.11 -42.94 10.47
C HIS A 701 2.87 -42.77 11.99
N ARG A 702 2.69 -41.53 12.46
CA ARG A 702 2.43 -41.24 13.87
C ARG A 702 1.05 -41.72 14.32
N LEU A 703 0.03 -41.64 13.46
CA LEU A 703 -1.28 -42.24 13.73
C LEU A 703 -1.16 -43.74 13.93
N LEU A 704 -0.39 -44.44 13.07
CA LEU A 704 -0.17 -45.88 13.18
C LEU A 704 0.63 -46.27 14.43
N GLU A 705 1.59 -45.45 14.87
CA GLU A 705 2.26 -45.64 16.16
C GLU A 705 1.30 -45.51 17.35
N ASP A 706 0.34 -44.58 17.27
CA ASP A 706 -0.55 -44.23 18.38
C ASP A 706 -1.89 -45.00 18.38
N VAL A 707 -2.30 -45.60 17.26
CA VAL A 707 -3.62 -46.26 17.12
C VAL A 707 -3.79 -47.43 18.09
N GLY A 708 -2.71 -48.18 18.34
CA GLY A 708 -2.68 -49.33 19.24
C GLY A 708 -3.78 -50.36 18.95
N THR A 709 -4.43 -50.85 20.01
CA THR A 709 -5.54 -51.82 19.94
C THR A 709 -6.89 -51.18 20.25
N ASP A 710 -7.04 -49.87 20.05
CA ASP A 710 -8.27 -49.13 20.39
C ASP A 710 -9.23 -49.09 19.17
N GLY A 711 -10.43 -49.65 19.33
CA GLY A 711 -11.40 -49.75 18.24
C GLY A 711 -11.96 -48.41 17.76
N ASP A 712 -12.04 -47.40 18.62
CA ASP A 712 -12.49 -46.05 18.24
C ASP A 712 -11.39 -45.35 17.45
N ARG A 713 -10.12 -45.52 17.85
CA ARG A 713 -8.98 -45.00 17.09
C ARG A 713 -8.89 -45.61 15.70
N TRP A 714 -9.04 -46.93 15.60
CA TRP A 714 -9.07 -47.60 14.30
C TRP A 714 -10.25 -47.16 13.45
N HIS A 715 -11.44 -46.93 14.03
CA HIS A 715 -12.56 -46.35 13.30
C HIS A 715 -12.19 -44.99 12.68
N THR A 716 -11.61 -44.07 13.45
CA THR A 716 -11.14 -42.77 12.92
C THR A 716 -10.11 -42.93 11.80
N VAL A 717 -9.12 -43.83 11.96
CA VAL A 717 -8.10 -44.07 10.93
C VAL A 717 -8.71 -44.63 9.64
N ILE A 718 -9.72 -45.50 9.75
CA ILE A 718 -10.43 -46.07 8.59
C ILE A 718 -11.21 -44.99 7.84
N GLU A 719 -11.81 -44.02 8.52
CA GLU A 719 -12.53 -42.91 7.88
C GLU A 719 -11.61 -42.01 7.04
N LEU A 720 -10.30 -41.99 7.32
CA LEU A 720 -9.32 -41.20 6.58
C LEU A 720 -8.92 -41.85 5.24
N LEU A 721 -9.13 -43.16 5.05
CA LEU A 721 -8.60 -43.92 3.90
C LEU A 721 -8.94 -43.31 2.54
N ASP A 722 -10.15 -42.78 2.38
CA ASP A 722 -10.63 -42.22 1.10
C ASP A 722 -9.86 -40.98 0.64
N ASP A 723 -9.26 -40.25 1.57
CA ASP A 723 -8.56 -39.00 1.32
C ASP A 723 -7.03 -39.17 1.25
N LEU A 724 -6.52 -40.37 1.51
CA LEU A 724 -5.08 -40.64 1.57
C LEU A 724 -4.47 -41.03 0.21
N PRO A 725 -3.20 -40.66 -0.04
CA PRO A 725 -2.42 -41.20 -1.17
C PRO A 725 -2.23 -42.72 -1.07
N GLU A 726 -1.99 -43.38 -2.21
CA GLU A 726 -1.84 -44.84 -2.34
C GLU A 726 -0.85 -45.44 -1.33
N ASN A 727 0.35 -44.85 -1.16
CA ASN A 727 1.34 -45.36 -0.20
C ASN A 727 0.84 -45.33 1.27
N ASP A 728 0.10 -44.28 1.64
CA ASP A 728 -0.40 -44.12 3.02
C ASP A 728 -1.63 -45.02 3.26
N PHE A 729 -2.46 -45.19 2.22
CA PHE A 729 -3.56 -46.16 2.19
C PHE A 729 -3.02 -47.59 2.38
N ASP A 730 -1.99 -47.97 1.61
CA ASP A 730 -1.34 -49.27 1.70
C ASP A 730 -0.76 -49.50 3.09
N ALA A 731 -0.07 -48.51 3.67
CA ALA A 731 0.48 -48.62 5.03
C ALA A 731 -0.60 -48.91 6.10
N ILE A 732 -1.77 -48.24 6.02
CA ILE A 732 -2.87 -48.49 6.96
C ILE A 732 -3.48 -49.88 6.73
N THR A 733 -3.71 -50.26 5.47
CA THR A 733 -4.31 -51.57 5.15
C THR A 733 -3.39 -52.72 5.50
N GLU A 734 -2.07 -52.59 5.32
CA GLU A 734 -1.07 -53.57 5.77
C GLU A 734 -1.10 -53.74 7.29
N ASN A 735 -1.26 -52.65 8.06
CA ASN A 735 -1.41 -52.75 9.52
C ASN A 735 -2.74 -53.42 9.92
N LEU A 736 -3.85 -53.13 9.22
CA LEU A 736 -5.12 -53.84 9.43
C LEU A 736 -5.02 -55.34 9.12
N LEU A 737 -4.27 -55.72 8.08
CA LEU A 737 -4.06 -57.11 7.69
C LEU A 737 -3.12 -57.87 8.63
N SER A 738 -2.14 -57.19 9.21
CA SER A 738 -1.17 -57.76 10.15
C SER A 738 -1.61 -57.69 11.62
N MET A 739 -2.78 -57.11 11.88
CA MET A 739 -3.37 -56.93 13.20
C MET A 739 -3.61 -58.26 13.93
N ASP A 740 -3.16 -58.33 15.19
CA ASP A 740 -3.46 -59.48 16.06
C ASP A 740 -4.92 -59.40 16.56
N LEU A 741 -5.79 -60.14 15.88
CA LEU A 741 -7.21 -60.23 16.22
C LEU A 741 -7.48 -60.90 17.58
N GLU A 742 -6.52 -61.63 18.17
CA GLU A 742 -6.69 -62.22 19.49
C GLU A 742 -6.37 -61.23 20.61
N ALA A 743 -5.51 -60.24 20.34
CA ALA A 743 -5.18 -59.16 21.27
C ALA A 743 -6.31 -58.12 21.42
N LEU A 744 -7.29 -58.11 20.51
CA LEU A 744 -8.38 -57.13 20.49
C LEU A 744 -9.65 -57.61 21.19
N PRO A 745 -10.26 -56.78 22.07
CA PRO A 745 -11.59 -57.04 22.62
C PRO A 745 -12.63 -57.23 21.51
N GLN A 746 -13.65 -58.06 21.75
CA GLN A 746 -14.72 -58.31 20.77
C GLN A 746 -15.44 -57.04 20.34
N SER A 747 -15.63 -56.08 21.24
CA SER A 747 -16.26 -54.78 20.95
C SER A 747 -15.47 -53.99 19.91
N ASP A 748 -14.14 -53.98 20.02
CA ASP A 748 -13.27 -53.20 19.14
C ASP A 748 -13.17 -53.86 17.77
N ARG A 749 -13.06 -55.20 17.74
CA ARG A 749 -13.15 -55.96 16.47
C ARG A 749 -14.43 -55.68 15.71
N LEU A 750 -15.56 -55.60 16.42
CA LEU A 750 -16.85 -55.30 15.80
C LEU A 750 -16.92 -53.87 15.28
N LYS A 751 -16.36 -52.89 16.00
CA LYS A 751 -16.25 -51.50 15.52
C LYS A 751 -15.42 -51.43 14.24
N ILE A 752 -14.22 -52.00 14.24
CA ILE A 752 -13.32 -52.06 13.07
C ILE A 752 -14.03 -52.72 11.87
N TRP A 753 -14.65 -53.88 12.10
CA TRP A 753 -15.39 -54.60 11.07
C TRP A 753 -16.52 -53.76 10.46
N ASN A 754 -17.31 -53.09 11.30
CA ASN A 754 -18.41 -52.24 10.83
C ASN A 754 -17.89 -51.03 10.05
N SER A 755 -16.84 -50.36 10.52
CA SER A 755 -16.22 -49.24 9.81
C SER A 755 -15.74 -49.63 8.42
N LEU A 756 -15.05 -50.77 8.29
CA LEU A 756 -14.60 -51.29 6.98
C LEU A 756 -15.78 -51.65 6.08
N ARG A 757 -16.82 -52.29 6.64
CA ARG A 757 -18.02 -52.65 5.87
C ARG A 757 -18.75 -51.42 5.36
N ASP A 758 -18.87 -50.38 6.18
CA ASP A 758 -19.58 -49.16 5.84
C ASP A 758 -18.79 -48.38 4.77
N LEU A 759 -17.46 -48.31 4.89
CA LEU A 759 -16.56 -47.78 3.85
C LEU A 759 -16.73 -48.54 2.52
N LEU A 760 -16.59 -49.87 2.54
CA LEU A 760 -16.76 -50.71 1.35
C LEU A 760 -18.16 -50.59 0.74
N SER A 761 -19.21 -50.52 1.57
CA SER A 761 -20.58 -50.34 1.10
C SER A 761 -20.75 -49.03 0.35
N ASN A 762 -20.11 -47.95 0.80
CA ASN A 762 -20.16 -46.65 0.12
C ASN A 762 -19.53 -46.75 -1.28
N HIS A 763 -18.34 -47.36 -1.40
CA HIS A 763 -17.67 -47.54 -2.68
C HIS A 763 -18.42 -48.47 -3.64
N LEU A 764 -18.95 -49.59 -3.14
CA LEU A 764 -19.70 -50.55 -3.94
C LEU A 764 -21.08 -50.02 -4.39
N GLN A 765 -21.67 -49.09 -3.65
CA GLN A 765 -22.97 -48.49 -3.98
C GLN A 765 -22.86 -47.49 -5.14
N PHE A 766 -21.69 -46.88 -5.36
CA PHE A 766 -21.46 -45.85 -6.37
C PHE A 766 -20.32 -46.22 -7.34
N PRO A 767 -20.35 -47.39 -8.01
CA PRO A 767 -19.20 -47.95 -8.73
C PRO A 767 -18.67 -47.08 -9.89
N ASP A 768 -19.50 -46.18 -10.43
CA ASP A 768 -19.13 -45.27 -11.52
C ASP A 768 -18.60 -43.92 -11.03
N ALA A 769 -18.55 -43.68 -9.72
CA ALA A 769 -18.08 -42.40 -9.18
C ALA A 769 -16.55 -42.29 -9.26
N LYS A 770 -16.06 -41.08 -9.57
CA LYS A 770 -14.62 -40.81 -9.73
C LYS A 770 -13.78 -40.98 -8.45
N TRP A 771 -14.44 -41.12 -7.31
CA TRP A 771 -13.84 -41.19 -5.99
C TRP A 771 -13.74 -42.62 -5.44
N VAL A 772 -14.25 -43.62 -6.18
CA VAL A 772 -14.30 -45.02 -5.77
C VAL A 772 -12.88 -45.58 -5.67
N LEU A 773 -12.63 -46.36 -4.61
CA LEU A 773 -11.38 -47.11 -4.46
C LEU A 773 -11.23 -48.15 -5.59
N PRO A 774 -10.02 -48.39 -6.13
CA PRO A 774 -9.77 -49.28 -7.27
C PRO A 774 -10.28 -50.73 -7.12
#